data_AF-A0A2N0QY96-F1
#
_entry.id   AF-A0A2N0QY96-F1
#
_cell.length_a   1.000
_cell.length_b   1.000
_cell.length_c   1.000
_cell.angle_alpha   90.00
_cell.angle_beta   90.00
_cell.angle_gamma   90.00
#
_symmetry.space_group_name_H-M   'P 1'
#
loop_
_entity.id
_entity.type
_entity.pdbx_description
1 polymer ?
#
loop_
_entity_poly.entity_id
_entity_poly.type
_entity_poly.pdbx_seq_one_letter_code
_entity_poly.pdbx_strand_id
1 'polypeptide(L)'
;MFGGSNNYNARAKFNRGGRGGERGSFREVRGGGRGSFREVRGGGRGSLREVRGGGRGGFREVRGGGRGHDTPRLSIPERKKLQQKTAIENFSPPNLAHEGSDKLVFIVNGEPITTVWKKKLLKTPWHQNDVRIFISSALVATDSQKAGELVMELGNDKGLERLREIMNFPMSCDAGLDDRKLSFQYVILPFLGLLTKTDITKCILKYVDAIFMLIYKNLDSFFHKKVMKMLETLVSRNYIVDNKVNVDRLFIEEPYSFIPPSLGIFFLIIVRLLTELLRRIKEASTNETMHNIVHYLQDLTAKYKRSLERPLISRDPLIDNLEIRKYFFAILDNEMNIMIEMFNTEHISETSNVPDESSNDDEKRHDNDFENISNISIIPTEEEILCEQPPNLPSLFDERHTLPNGAAKLLDRQFRLLREDMLNPIRGGISNFLTLLSKNYYFTLNNNGRLSNELENVLNRGGKYTYNKGANDNGDLQVYANIEFVNVACDRWNGLFCTLKFIPTHNSTNIRKIREYWRNSKRLKPGNLVALLLPNPNSERDFNLYSIYFGVIMTRDEMTEDERIRIHINFNDLSIYPIALNEISKLRNSTTKNNSKNSNEVKSYMVESTNIYYEAYRHVLTTLQTTKPSSLPFKQYLAPELDFCSESIHVNVNPPKYTRAPGFQFDLSALCDNKQNLTLNVANTHTYDDVAKKINAYSILDESQAKAVISALTREIALIEGPPGTGKTVVGIEIMKVLLAENNRANIGPILTICLLIMLLTSSWRILRDFYNKFSNVTHIDLPSWVLGANIIEEIDEDSETEESSDEEFDDEEIDDEEIDDEETDDEETDDKGFQDSNKEKNEESQNKFIKVQGRKMYEFEKWLIGEDIKKIEERKDHWLNNEETDSDDDEFINEELQFVKNYEKPNTDRSLNELLEDCSIWKMSKKERQKLHDYWRAKLDEERLLNLQTKHEGCRQELNDIYDEERRQILLNSDVIGMTTSGAAKLQNLIKYIDPKIIICEEAGEVLEAHILSALTPSTQHLILIGDHNQLRPSVSTYSLSMESQIGEIYQLNKSLFERFVDGNNAITIERTRLLTQRRMRNEISELISSTIYDDLEDGENTAKYPNICGAQHNVYFIDHNHPEDSFGDS
;
A
#
# COMPACT_ATOMS: atom_id res chain seq x y z
N MET A 1 58.36 -42.66 2.62
CA MET A 1 59.56 -43.10 1.86
C MET A 1 59.20 -42.99 0.38
N PHE A 2 60.03 -42.32 -0.42
CA PHE A 2 59.93 -42.12 -1.90
C PHE A 2 58.63 -41.46 -2.44
N GLY A 3 58.64 -40.59 -3.47
CA GLY A 3 59.76 -39.87 -4.09
C GLY A 3 59.73 -39.78 -5.62
N GLY A 4 59.21 -38.66 -6.17
CA GLY A 4 59.41 -38.20 -7.57
C GLY A 4 58.67 -38.96 -8.69
N SER A 5 58.66 -38.52 -9.95
CA SER A 5 58.91 -37.17 -10.51
C SER A 5 58.71 -37.11 -12.05
N ASN A 6 58.26 -35.95 -12.56
CA ASN A 6 58.51 -35.35 -13.90
C ASN A 6 57.90 -35.90 -15.24
N ASN A 7 57.21 -34.97 -15.91
CA ASN A 7 57.32 -34.50 -17.32
C ASN A 7 57.23 -35.45 -18.53
N TYR A 8 56.41 -35.05 -19.54
CA TYR A 8 56.75 -34.49 -20.88
C TYR A 8 55.43 -34.47 -21.71
N ASN A 9 54.83 -33.39 -22.23
CA ASN A 9 55.24 -32.23 -23.07
C ASN A 9 55.30 -32.52 -24.60
N ALA A 10 54.27 -32.11 -25.38
CA ALA A 10 54.33 -31.61 -26.78
C ALA A 10 52.92 -31.36 -27.41
N ARG A 11 52.69 -30.69 -28.57
CA ARG A 11 53.21 -29.43 -29.21
C ARG A 11 52.68 -29.27 -30.68
N ALA A 12 51.99 -28.18 -31.03
CA ALA A 12 51.89 -27.50 -32.37
C ALA A 12 50.61 -26.61 -32.42
N LYS A 13 50.51 -25.36 -32.90
CA LYS A 13 51.07 -24.53 -34.01
C LYS A 13 50.40 -24.69 -35.38
N PHE A 14 49.70 -23.65 -35.88
CA PHE A 14 49.98 -22.87 -37.11
C PHE A 14 48.95 -21.71 -37.30
N ASN A 15 49.07 -20.84 -38.33
CA ASN A 15 49.62 -19.46 -38.22
C ASN A 15 49.14 -18.53 -39.38
N ARG A 16 49.20 -17.18 -39.21
CA ARG A 16 49.06 -16.06 -40.20
C ARG A 16 47.64 -15.79 -40.77
N GLY A 17 47.23 -14.56 -41.11
CA GLY A 17 47.81 -13.18 -41.03
C GLY A 17 46.72 -12.16 -41.49
N GLY A 18 46.87 -10.83 -41.61
CA GLY A 18 47.95 -9.87 -41.36
C GLY A 18 47.64 -8.49 -42.02
N ARG A 19 48.34 -7.40 -41.59
CA ARG A 19 48.24 -5.96 -42.03
C ARG A 19 47.04 -5.15 -41.47
N GLY A 20 47.21 -3.88 -41.04
CA GLY A 20 48.46 -3.14 -40.76
C GLY A 20 48.31 -1.62 -40.56
N GLY A 21 49.18 -1.03 -39.70
CA GLY A 21 49.57 0.39 -39.66
C GLY A 21 48.61 1.39 -38.98
N GLU A 22 49.04 2.51 -38.39
CA GLU A 22 50.38 2.97 -37.95
C GLU A 22 50.23 4.01 -36.80
N ARG A 23 51.26 4.12 -35.94
CA ARG A 23 51.84 5.31 -35.24
C ARG A 23 50.94 6.53 -34.90
N GLY A 24 51.06 7.17 -33.74
CA GLY A 24 52.01 7.03 -32.62
C GLY A 24 51.56 7.91 -31.44
N SER A 25 51.73 7.51 -30.18
CA SER A 25 52.97 7.60 -29.37
C SER A 25 53.32 9.01 -28.86
N PHE A 26 52.98 9.29 -27.59
CA PHE A 26 53.90 9.95 -26.65
C PHE A 26 53.79 9.34 -25.24
N ARG A 27 54.62 8.30 -25.05
CA ARG A 27 55.50 8.02 -23.89
C ARG A 27 55.68 9.17 -22.86
N GLU A 28 56.01 8.96 -21.59
CA GLU A 28 56.25 7.80 -20.67
C GLU A 28 56.34 8.45 -19.24
N VAL A 29 56.19 7.81 -18.07
CA VAL A 29 57.23 7.07 -17.32
C VAL A 29 56.65 6.62 -15.95
N ARG A 30 56.73 5.30 -15.65
CA ARG A 30 57.06 4.56 -14.38
C ARG A 30 56.70 5.15 -12.99
N GLY A 31 56.34 4.36 -11.97
CA GLY A 31 56.26 2.89 -11.77
C GLY A 31 55.37 2.59 -10.53
N GLY A 32 55.09 1.36 -10.06
CA GLY A 32 55.80 0.09 -10.15
C GLY A 32 56.84 -0.03 -9.02
N GLY A 33 56.68 -0.83 -7.96
CA GLY A 33 55.56 -1.70 -7.53
C GLY A 33 55.88 -2.42 -6.19
N ARG A 34 55.06 -3.42 -5.80
CA ARG A 34 55.26 -4.52 -4.79
C ARG A 34 56.43 -4.35 -3.79
N GLY A 35 56.26 -4.35 -2.46
CA GLY A 35 55.42 -5.18 -1.59
C GLY A 35 56.27 -5.66 -0.37
N SER A 36 55.87 -6.72 0.34
CA SER A 36 56.68 -7.53 1.30
C SER A 36 56.82 -7.10 2.80
N PHE A 37 56.06 -7.82 3.65
CA PHE A 37 56.46 -8.55 4.88
C PHE A 37 56.84 -7.89 6.24
N ARG A 38 56.40 -8.62 7.28
CA ARG A 38 57.04 -8.97 8.58
C ARG A 38 56.97 -8.01 9.78
N GLU A 39 56.29 -8.52 10.83
CA GLU A 39 56.67 -8.29 12.23
C GLU A 39 58.00 -8.98 12.59
N VAL A 40 58.68 -8.47 13.64
CA VAL A 40 59.09 -9.20 14.89
C VAL A 40 60.31 -8.54 15.57
N ARG A 41 60.22 -8.32 16.91
CA ARG A 41 61.26 -7.90 17.89
C ARG A 41 61.81 -6.46 17.73
N GLY A 42 62.20 -5.74 18.80
CA GLY A 42 62.21 -5.95 20.27
C GLY A 42 62.93 -4.73 20.89
N GLY A 43 62.61 -4.19 22.07
CA GLY A 43 62.73 -4.77 23.42
C GLY A 43 63.61 -3.82 24.30
N GLY A 44 63.48 -3.84 25.63
CA GLY A 44 64.37 -3.07 26.53
C GLY A 44 63.69 -2.56 27.82
N ARG A 45 64.23 -2.92 28.99
CA ARG A 45 63.72 -2.55 30.34
C ARG A 45 64.71 -1.67 31.12
N GLY A 46 64.18 -0.85 32.03
CA GLY A 46 64.86 -0.40 33.26
C GLY A 46 65.53 0.98 33.22
N SER A 47 65.85 1.65 34.35
CA SER A 47 65.58 1.28 35.76
C SER A 47 65.86 2.43 36.75
N LEU A 48 65.23 2.36 37.95
CA LEU A 48 65.73 2.76 39.28
C LEU A 48 65.74 4.24 39.78
N ARG A 49 65.45 4.33 41.11
CA ARG A 49 65.70 5.40 42.13
C ARG A 49 64.81 6.67 42.09
N GLU A 50 64.05 7.10 43.11
CA GLU A 50 63.99 6.97 44.61
C GLU A 50 64.45 8.27 45.35
N VAL A 51 63.78 8.57 46.49
CA VAL A 51 64.17 9.44 47.64
C VAL A 51 63.45 10.81 47.84
N ARG A 52 62.45 10.79 48.74
CA ARG A 52 62.05 11.75 49.84
C ARG A 52 61.75 13.26 49.56
N GLY A 53 60.81 13.91 50.27
CA GLY A 53 59.81 13.42 51.25
C GLY A 53 59.20 14.49 52.21
N GLY A 54 58.08 14.14 52.88
CA GLY A 54 57.42 14.87 54.00
C GLY A 54 56.54 16.08 53.61
N GLY A 55 55.37 16.41 54.19
CA GLY A 55 54.47 15.88 55.25
C GLY A 55 53.33 16.91 55.48
N ARG A 56 52.20 16.69 56.19
CA ARG A 56 51.68 15.64 57.09
C ARG A 56 50.12 15.63 57.06
N GLY A 57 49.47 14.46 57.15
CA GLY A 57 48.19 14.20 57.89
C GLY A 57 46.86 14.77 57.33
N GLY A 58 45.72 14.05 57.37
CA GLY A 58 45.45 12.66 57.79
C GLY A 58 43.96 12.27 57.66
N PHE A 59 43.64 10.97 57.78
CA PHE A 59 42.30 10.32 57.77
C PHE A 59 41.48 10.42 56.45
N ARG A 60 41.35 9.30 55.71
CA ARG A 60 40.17 8.37 55.67
C ARG A 60 38.87 9.12 55.33
N GLU A 61 38.22 8.88 54.18
CA GLU A 61 37.64 7.58 53.80
C GLU A 61 38.16 6.93 52.49
N VAL A 62 37.51 5.85 52.04
CA VAL A 62 38.04 4.77 51.19
C VAL A 62 37.29 4.63 49.86
N ARG A 63 38.08 4.43 48.79
CA ARG A 63 37.86 3.77 47.46
C ARG A 63 36.42 3.36 47.07
N GLY A 64 36.03 3.44 45.79
CA GLY A 64 36.78 3.72 44.56
C GLY A 64 35.81 4.04 43.39
N GLY A 65 36.19 4.05 42.11
CA GLY A 65 37.47 3.71 41.50
C GLY A 65 37.28 3.23 40.06
N GLY A 66 37.13 4.14 39.10
CA GLY A 66 37.02 3.84 37.67
C GLY A 66 37.90 4.81 36.86
N ARG A 67 38.76 4.29 35.97
CA ARG A 67 39.65 5.09 35.13
C ARG A 67 38.99 5.34 33.78
N GLY A 68 38.74 6.61 33.44
CA GLY A 68 38.44 7.01 32.07
C GLY A 68 39.72 7.13 31.24
N HIS A 69 39.64 6.86 29.93
CA HIS A 69 40.73 7.12 28.99
C HIS A 69 40.83 8.63 28.69
N ASP A 70 42.03 9.21 28.79
CA ASP A 70 42.29 10.57 28.32
C ASP A 70 42.51 10.59 26.80
N THR A 71 41.60 11.20 26.05
CA THR A 71 41.76 11.45 24.61
C THR A 71 42.74 12.60 24.33
N PRO A 72 43.55 12.53 23.26
CA PRO A 72 44.54 13.57 22.95
C PRO A 72 43.88 14.89 22.51
N ARG A 73 44.27 15.99 23.14
CA ARG A 73 43.76 17.34 22.80
C ARG A 73 44.35 17.85 21.49
N LEU A 74 43.54 17.87 20.43
CA LEU A 74 43.88 18.49 19.13
C LEU A 74 44.34 19.96 19.29
N SER A 75 45.34 20.36 18.50
CA SER A 75 45.83 21.74 18.44
C SER A 75 44.89 22.66 17.64
N ILE A 76 44.99 23.98 17.84
CA ILE A 76 44.12 24.97 17.17
C ILE A 76 44.16 24.87 15.62
N PRO A 77 45.33 24.73 14.96
CA PRO A 77 45.39 24.56 13.51
C PRO A 77 44.74 23.26 13.02
N GLU A 78 44.84 22.17 13.80
CA GLU A 78 44.22 20.89 13.47
C GLU A 78 42.69 20.96 13.59
N ARG A 79 42.16 21.58 14.65
CA ARG A 79 40.70 21.83 14.81
C ARG A 79 40.14 22.65 13.64
N LYS A 80 40.84 23.73 13.26
CA LYS A 80 40.48 24.60 12.14
C LYS A 80 40.45 23.84 10.81
N LYS A 81 41.46 23.01 10.56
CA LYS A 81 41.54 22.15 9.36
C LYS A 81 40.46 21.06 9.36
N LEU A 82 40.14 20.48 10.52
CA LEU A 82 39.14 19.43 10.66
C LEU A 82 37.72 19.98 10.48
N GLN A 83 37.37 21.11 11.12
CA GLN A 83 36.12 21.82 10.85
C GLN A 83 35.98 22.21 9.37
N GLN A 84 37.05 22.66 8.72
CA GLN A 84 37.03 22.95 7.27
C GLN A 84 36.81 21.71 6.40
N LYS A 85 37.40 20.56 6.74
CA LYS A 85 37.18 19.29 6.02
C LYS A 85 35.73 18.84 6.17
N THR A 86 35.22 18.79 7.40
CA THR A 86 33.85 18.35 7.68
C THR A 86 32.80 19.32 7.14
N ALA A 87 33.10 20.63 7.08
CA ALA A 87 32.24 21.59 6.40
C ALA A 87 32.03 21.25 4.91
N ILE A 88 33.10 20.87 4.19
CA ILE A 88 33.01 20.46 2.77
C ILE A 88 32.21 19.16 2.65
N GLU A 89 32.42 18.20 3.57
CA GLU A 89 31.68 16.93 3.62
C GLU A 89 30.18 17.14 3.92
N ASN A 90 29.82 18.16 4.70
CA ASN A 90 28.43 18.42 5.12
C ASN A 90 27.63 19.25 4.09
N PHE A 91 28.30 19.90 3.14
CA PHE A 91 27.66 20.44 1.93
C PHE A 91 27.44 19.38 0.82
N SER A 92 27.76 18.10 1.08
CA SER A 92 27.41 17.03 0.14
C SER A 92 25.90 16.74 0.13
N PRO A 93 25.34 16.26 -1.00
CA PRO A 93 23.91 16.03 -1.13
C PRO A 93 23.20 15.27 0.01
N PRO A 94 23.68 14.09 0.46
CA PRO A 94 22.99 13.31 1.50
C PRO A 94 23.08 13.92 2.91
N ASN A 95 23.93 14.92 3.13
CA ASN A 95 24.08 15.59 4.42
C ASN A 95 23.22 16.86 4.52
N LEU A 96 22.95 17.53 3.40
CA LEU A 96 22.00 18.64 3.34
C LEU A 96 20.54 18.16 3.36
N ALA A 97 20.25 17.02 2.72
CA ALA A 97 18.93 16.40 2.68
C ALA A 97 18.51 15.71 4.01
N HIS A 98 19.40 15.67 5.00
CA HIS A 98 19.06 15.15 6.34
C HIS A 98 18.08 16.08 7.05
N GLU A 99 16.99 15.53 7.60
CA GLU A 99 16.04 16.27 8.44
C GLU A 99 16.75 16.89 9.66
N GLY A 100 16.35 18.09 10.08
CA GLY A 100 16.96 18.75 11.25
C GLY A 100 18.37 19.30 11.02
N SER A 101 19.08 19.67 12.09
CA SER A 101 20.34 20.44 12.02
C SER A 101 21.59 19.66 12.42
N ASP A 102 21.46 18.36 12.69
CA ASP A 102 22.46 17.53 13.36
C ASP A 102 23.80 17.47 12.60
N LYS A 103 23.71 17.45 11.27
CA LYS A 103 24.88 17.53 10.36
C LYS A 103 25.30 18.97 10.01
N LEU A 104 24.51 19.98 10.35
CA LEU A 104 24.79 21.39 10.07
C LEU A 104 25.52 22.08 11.24
N VAL A 105 25.20 21.73 12.49
CA VAL A 105 25.75 22.32 13.72
C VAL A 105 26.21 21.22 14.68
N PHE A 106 27.53 20.98 14.70
CA PHE A 106 28.18 19.91 15.45
C PHE A 106 29.49 20.39 16.08
N ILE A 107 30.00 19.67 17.09
CA ILE A 107 31.23 20.03 17.79
C ILE A 107 32.23 18.87 17.78
N VAL A 108 33.40 19.14 17.21
CA VAL A 108 34.48 18.16 17.02
C VAL A 108 35.20 17.89 18.36
N ASN A 109 35.34 16.61 18.73
CA ASN A 109 35.95 16.12 19.99
C ASN A 109 35.31 16.67 21.28
N GLY A 110 33.97 16.74 21.32
CA GLY A 110 33.22 17.35 22.43
C GLY A 110 33.17 16.59 23.77
N GLU A 111 33.55 15.30 23.84
CA GLU A 111 33.38 14.43 25.02
C GLU A 111 33.68 15.10 26.40
N PRO A 112 34.76 15.90 26.57
CA PRO A 112 35.11 16.48 27.87
C PRO A 112 34.12 17.52 28.42
N ILE A 113 33.17 18.01 27.61
CA ILE A 113 32.21 19.05 28.02
C ILE A 113 30.76 18.56 28.15
N THR A 114 30.47 17.28 27.88
CA THR A 114 29.12 16.65 27.91
C THR A 114 28.29 16.92 29.17
N THR A 115 28.91 17.17 30.33
CA THR A 115 28.23 17.43 31.61
C THR A 115 28.29 18.88 32.08
N VAL A 116 28.89 19.78 31.29
CA VAL A 116 29.14 21.18 31.69
C VAL A 116 27.87 22.03 31.61
N TRP A 117 26.95 21.72 30.70
CA TRP A 117 25.72 22.50 30.48
C TRP A 117 24.89 22.63 31.77
N LYS A 118 24.69 21.54 32.53
CA LYS A 118 23.98 21.55 33.82
C LYS A 118 24.58 22.55 34.82
N LYS A 119 25.92 22.60 34.90
CA LYS A 119 26.64 23.54 35.80
C LYS A 119 26.52 24.99 35.34
N LYS A 120 26.34 25.25 34.04
CA LYS A 120 26.12 26.59 33.48
C LYS A 120 24.67 27.06 33.61
N LEU A 121 23.69 26.15 33.48
CA LEU A 121 22.25 26.43 33.67
C LEU A 121 21.93 27.00 35.07
N LEU A 122 22.70 26.58 36.08
CA LEU A 122 22.60 27.04 37.46
C LEU A 122 23.39 28.33 37.78
N LYS A 123 24.19 28.86 36.85
CA LYS A 123 25.03 30.05 37.10
C LYS A 123 24.27 31.34 36.77
N THR A 124 24.30 32.33 37.65
CA THR A 124 23.84 33.70 37.38
C THR A 124 24.86 34.75 37.85
N PRO A 125 24.96 35.93 37.21
CA PRO A 125 24.38 36.27 35.91
C PRO A 125 25.14 35.60 34.74
N TRP A 126 24.49 35.53 33.57
CA TRP A 126 25.08 35.04 32.33
C TRP A 126 25.84 36.14 31.57
N HIS A 127 27.04 35.79 31.11
CA HIS A 127 27.88 36.57 30.19
C HIS A 127 27.99 35.84 28.86
N GLN A 128 28.42 36.50 27.77
CA GLN A 128 28.54 35.86 26.46
C GLN A 128 29.28 34.52 26.50
N ASN A 129 30.41 34.44 27.22
CA ASN A 129 31.20 33.21 27.31
C ASN A 129 30.47 32.08 28.08
N ASP A 130 29.67 32.41 29.10
CA ASP A 130 28.88 31.41 29.82
C ASP A 130 27.78 30.79 28.93
N VAL A 131 27.09 31.63 28.14
CA VAL A 131 26.06 31.20 27.20
C VAL A 131 26.67 30.37 26.06
N ARG A 132 27.84 30.77 25.54
CA ARG A 132 28.58 30.00 24.51
C ARG A 132 28.96 28.61 25.03
N ILE A 133 29.56 28.51 26.21
CA ILE A 133 29.92 27.22 26.82
C ILE A 133 28.68 26.37 27.09
N PHE A 134 27.56 26.97 27.52
CA PHE A 134 26.30 26.25 27.73
C PHE A 134 25.79 25.61 26.43
N ILE A 135 25.65 26.39 25.35
CA ILE A 135 25.17 25.87 24.05
C ILE A 135 26.15 24.83 23.49
N SER A 136 27.45 25.10 23.55
CA SER A 136 28.47 24.15 23.08
C SER A 136 28.42 22.81 23.84
N SER A 137 28.19 22.83 25.16
CA SER A 137 28.06 21.59 25.93
C SER A 137 26.71 20.89 25.77
N ALA A 138 25.63 21.62 25.46
CA ALA A 138 24.32 21.05 25.14
C ALA A 138 24.29 20.39 23.74
N LEU A 139 24.97 20.98 22.75
CA LEU A 139 25.12 20.40 21.41
C LEU A 139 25.85 19.04 21.45
N VAL A 140 26.87 18.88 22.31
CA VAL A 140 27.52 17.57 22.49
C VAL A 140 26.67 16.61 23.34
N ALA A 141 25.87 17.13 24.29
CA ALA A 141 25.01 16.29 25.13
C ALA A 141 23.91 15.57 24.32
N THR A 142 23.36 16.22 23.29
CA THR A 142 22.44 15.58 22.33
C THR A 142 23.13 14.42 21.60
N ASP A 143 24.29 14.67 20.97
CA ASP A 143 25.11 13.67 20.25
C ASP A 143 25.58 12.46 21.09
N SER A 144 25.37 12.47 22.41
CA SER A 144 25.80 11.42 23.35
C SER A 144 24.64 10.72 24.07
N GLN A 145 23.49 10.61 23.39
CA GLN A 145 22.26 9.94 23.86
C GLN A 145 21.64 10.53 25.16
N LYS A 146 21.90 11.81 25.46
CA LYS A 146 21.35 12.51 26.65
C LYS A 146 20.33 13.60 26.31
N ALA A 147 19.78 13.57 25.09
CA ALA A 147 18.81 14.55 24.62
C ALA A 147 17.56 14.66 25.52
N GLY A 148 16.96 13.52 25.93
CA GLY A 148 15.78 13.53 26.82
C GLY A 148 16.03 14.21 28.16
N GLU A 149 17.21 14.03 28.76
CA GLU A 149 17.59 14.71 30.01
C GLU A 149 17.78 16.22 29.81
N LEU A 150 18.36 16.63 28.68
CA LEU A 150 18.50 18.03 28.31
C LEU A 150 17.12 18.70 28.08
N VAL A 151 16.19 18.02 27.40
CA VAL A 151 14.83 18.50 27.12
C VAL A 151 14.04 18.69 28.43
N MET A 152 14.11 17.74 29.38
CA MET A 152 13.46 17.89 30.69
C MET A 152 14.00 19.11 31.46
N GLU A 153 15.32 19.27 31.56
CA GLU A 153 15.94 20.40 32.27
C GLU A 153 15.69 21.76 31.60
N LEU A 154 15.58 21.79 30.26
CA LEU A 154 15.26 23.00 29.49
C LEU A 154 13.77 23.39 29.55
N GLY A 155 12.86 22.42 29.56
CA GLY A 155 11.42 22.67 29.57
C GLY A 155 10.82 22.90 30.97
N ASN A 156 11.55 22.59 32.04
CA ASN A 156 11.18 23.00 33.40
C ASN A 156 11.18 24.53 33.55
N ASP A 157 10.41 25.08 34.50
CA ASP A 157 10.24 26.54 34.70
C ASP A 157 11.57 27.33 34.72
N LYS A 158 12.58 26.79 35.41
CA LYS A 158 13.92 27.37 35.49
C LYS A 158 14.68 27.34 34.17
N GLY A 159 14.47 26.30 33.34
CA GLY A 159 15.01 26.20 31.99
C GLY A 159 14.35 27.21 31.05
N LEU A 160 13.02 27.33 31.12
CA LEU A 160 12.25 28.32 30.34
C LEU A 160 12.63 29.77 30.71
N GLU A 161 12.89 30.06 31.99
CA GLU A 161 13.43 31.35 32.43
C GLU A 161 14.82 31.63 31.81
N ARG A 162 15.72 30.64 31.81
CA ARG A 162 17.06 30.75 31.19
C ARG A 162 16.99 30.94 29.67
N LEU A 163 16.11 30.23 28.98
CA LEU A 163 15.88 30.42 27.54
C LEU A 163 15.37 31.85 27.25
N ARG A 164 14.49 32.39 28.10
CA ARG A 164 14.02 33.78 28.02
C ARG A 164 15.16 34.80 28.24
N GLU A 165 16.14 34.51 29.11
CA GLU A 165 17.34 35.35 29.26
C GLU A 165 18.19 35.40 27.98
N ILE A 166 18.38 34.27 27.26
CA ILE A 166 19.09 34.25 25.96
C ILE A 166 18.35 35.10 24.93
N MET A 167 17.04 34.90 24.80
CA MET A 167 16.21 35.65 23.84
C MET A 167 16.20 37.16 24.13
N ASN A 168 16.24 37.56 25.40
CA ASN A 168 16.26 38.96 25.81
C ASN A 168 17.64 39.63 25.68
N PHE A 169 18.74 38.87 25.66
CA PHE A 169 20.09 39.40 25.51
C PHE A 169 20.25 40.25 24.23
N PRO A 170 21.05 41.34 24.24
CA PRO A 170 21.42 42.05 23.02
C PRO A 170 22.39 41.23 22.17
N MET A 171 22.20 41.21 20.85
CA MET A 171 23.05 40.47 19.91
C MET A 171 23.75 41.39 18.90
N SER A 172 24.87 40.93 18.32
CA SER A 172 25.64 41.67 17.32
C SER A 172 26.41 40.72 16.39
N CYS A 173 26.54 41.09 15.11
CA CYS A 173 27.41 40.41 14.14
C CYS A 173 28.91 40.70 14.35
N ASP A 174 29.24 41.75 15.09
CA ASP A 174 30.59 42.09 15.52
C ASP A 174 30.57 42.25 17.04
N ALA A 175 30.25 41.17 17.75
CA ALA A 175 30.23 41.13 19.22
C ALA A 175 31.65 40.92 19.78
N GLY A 176 32.47 40.14 19.07
CA GLY A 176 33.75 39.67 19.56
C GLY A 176 33.62 38.90 20.87
N LEU A 177 34.46 39.27 21.85
CA LEU A 177 34.46 38.72 23.21
C LEU A 177 33.81 39.70 24.22
N ASP A 178 32.96 40.62 23.75
CA ASP A 178 32.18 41.51 24.63
C ASP A 178 31.17 40.68 25.44
N ASP A 179 31.41 40.55 26.75
CA ASP A 179 30.53 39.80 27.66
C ASP A 179 29.08 40.32 27.68
N ARG A 180 28.86 41.57 27.27
CA ARG A 180 27.55 42.24 27.28
C ARG A 180 26.73 42.07 26.00
N LYS A 181 27.22 41.34 24.98
CA LYS A 181 26.51 41.10 23.72
C LYS A 181 26.73 39.66 23.22
N LEU A 182 25.69 39.00 22.71
CA LEU A 182 25.85 37.69 22.07
C LEU A 182 26.32 37.84 20.62
N SER A 183 27.34 37.06 20.23
CA SER A 183 27.70 36.89 18.82
C SER A 183 26.60 36.15 18.08
N PHE A 184 26.13 36.73 16.97
CA PHE A 184 25.12 36.09 16.13
C PHE A 184 25.64 34.78 15.51
N GLN A 185 26.89 34.78 15.06
CA GLN A 185 27.51 33.66 14.34
C GLN A 185 27.98 32.52 15.24
N TYR A 186 28.54 32.85 16.42
CA TYR A 186 29.19 31.86 17.30
C TYR A 186 28.37 31.49 18.54
N VAL A 187 27.19 32.10 18.74
CA VAL A 187 26.30 31.81 19.88
C VAL A 187 24.86 31.62 19.43
N ILE A 188 24.27 32.59 18.71
CA ILE A 188 22.85 32.49 18.31
C ILE A 188 22.63 31.41 17.26
N LEU A 189 23.43 31.33 16.19
CA LEU A 189 23.28 30.27 15.19
C LEU A 189 23.42 28.85 15.81
N PRO A 190 24.43 28.55 16.66
CA PRO A 190 24.47 27.29 17.41
C PRO A 190 23.24 27.01 18.28
N PHE A 191 22.62 28.04 18.86
CA PHE A 191 21.39 27.90 19.65
C PHE A 191 20.16 27.56 18.78
N LEU A 192 20.01 28.22 17.62
CA LEU A 192 18.96 27.87 16.65
C LEU A 192 19.18 26.46 16.07
N GLY A 193 20.44 26.07 15.87
CA GLY A 193 20.84 24.71 15.53
C GLY A 193 20.39 23.71 16.59
N LEU A 194 20.71 23.94 17.87
CA LEU A 194 20.29 23.05 18.96
C LEU A 194 18.77 22.79 18.98
N LEU A 195 17.96 23.82 18.76
CA LEU A 195 16.49 23.71 18.73
C LEU A 195 15.94 22.94 17.51
N THR A 196 16.75 22.75 16.47
CA THR A 196 16.37 22.07 15.21
C THR A 196 17.04 20.69 15.06
N LYS A 197 17.71 20.17 16.09
CA LYS A 197 18.24 18.79 16.11
C LYS A 197 17.11 17.76 16.17
N THR A 198 17.24 16.66 15.42
CA THR A 198 16.20 15.61 15.39
C THR A 198 15.92 15.00 16.76
N ASP A 199 16.94 14.86 17.60
CA ASP A 199 16.79 14.33 18.97
C ASP A 199 15.94 15.22 19.90
N ILE A 200 15.79 16.51 19.56
CA ILE A 200 14.98 17.47 20.31
C ILE A 200 13.58 17.60 19.70
N THR A 201 13.47 17.65 18.36
CA THR A 201 12.15 17.75 17.70
C THR A 201 11.37 16.43 17.77
N LYS A 202 12.00 15.27 17.61
CA LYS A 202 11.34 13.95 17.69
C LYS A 202 11.14 13.46 19.13
N CYS A 203 11.40 14.30 20.14
CA CYS A 203 11.21 13.93 21.55
C CYS A 203 9.74 14.07 21.98
N ILE A 204 9.15 12.97 22.47
CA ILE A 204 7.70 12.85 22.82
C ILE A 204 7.35 13.53 24.16
N LEU A 205 8.32 14.17 24.82
CA LEU A 205 8.11 14.81 26.13
C LEU A 205 7.34 16.13 26.01
N LYS A 206 6.31 16.33 26.85
CA LYS A 206 5.50 17.58 26.99
C LYS A 206 6.34 18.86 27.17
N TYR A 207 7.59 18.72 27.57
CA TYR A 207 8.58 19.79 27.71
C TYR A 207 9.01 20.44 26.39
N VAL A 208 8.92 19.72 25.25
CA VAL A 208 9.30 20.25 23.94
C VAL A 208 8.36 21.37 23.52
N ASP A 209 7.05 21.15 23.59
CA ASP A 209 6.06 22.14 23.17
C ASP A 209 6.08 23.39 24.06
N ALA A 210 6.45 23.25 25.34
CA ALA A 210 6.68 24.39 26.24
C ALA A 210 7.85 25.28 25.76
N ILE A 211 8.92 24.69 25.20
CA ILE A 211 10.07 25.40 24.63
C ILE A 211 9.66 26.13 23.33
N PHE A 212 8.95 25.45 22.42
CA PHE A 212 8.49 26.07 21.17
C PHE A 212 7.43 27.15 21.40
N MET A 213 6.48 26.96 22.32
CA MET A 213 5.52 27.99 22.74
C MET A 213 6.19 29.20 23.41
N LEU A 214 7.29 28.99 24.15
CA LEU A 214 8.11 30.09 24.68
C LEU A 214 8.76 30.91 23.55
N ILE A 215 9.26 30.25 22.50
CA ILE A 215 9.84 30.92 21.32
C ILE A 215 8.76 31.71 20.57
N TYR A 216 7.61 31.10 20.30
CA TYR A 216 6.48 31.74 19.62
C TYR A 216 5.97 32.99 20.36
N LYS A 217 5.85 32.92 21.69
CA LYS A 217 5.51 34.09 22.52
C LYS A 217 6.53 35.25 22.47
N ASN A 218 7.71 35.04 21.90
CA ASN A 218 8.75 36.06 21.72
C ASN A 218 9.12 36.26 20.22
N LEU A 219 8.26 35.85 19.28
CA LEU A 219 8.54 35.87 17.85
C LEU A 219 8.94 37.26 17.32
N ASP A 220 8.20 38.32 17.67
CA ASP A 220 8.53 39.70 17.31
C ASP A 220 9.81 40.21 18.01
N SER A 221 9.93 40.00 19.32
CA SER A 221 10.99 40.59 20.15
C SER A 221 12.36 39.92 19.97
N PHE A 222 12.39 38.63 19.60
CA PHE A 222 13.59 37.83 19.38
C PHE A 222 13.85 37.57 17.89
N PHE A 223 12.89 36.99 17.14
CA PHE A 223 13.11 36.64 15.74
C PHE A 223 13.08 37.88 14.83
N HIS A 224 11.95 38.58 14.76
CA HIS A 224 11.78 39.69 13.83
C HIS A 224 12.76 40.84 14.12
N LYS A 225 12.76 41.37 15.35
CA LYS A 225 13.54 42.57 15.71
C LYS A 225 15.04 42.34 15.91
N LYS A 226 15.49 41.11 16.16
CA LYS A 226 16.91 40.80 16.40
C LYS A 226 17.51 39.83 15.38
N VAL A 227 17.03 38.58 15.31
CA VAL A 227 17.63 37.53 14.43
C VAL A 227 17.61 37.97 12.96
N MET A 228 16.45 38.39 12.45
CA MET A 228 16.32 38.79 11.04
C MET A 228 17.15 40.04 10.71
N LYS A 229 17.25 40.99 11.64
CA LYS A 229 18.08 42.20 11.48
C LYS A 229 19.59 41.88 11.46
N MET A 230 20.03 40.88 12.22
CA MET A 230 21.42 40.39 12.14
C MET A 230 21.67 39.64 10.83
N LEU A 231 20.70 38.83 10.36
CA LEU A 231 20.78 38.17 9.06
C LEU A 231 20.90 39.19 7.90
N GLU A 232 20.05 40.24 7.89
CA GLU A 232 20.17 41.35 6.91
C GLU A 232 21.55 42.00 6.95
N THR A 233 22.11 42.22 8.15
CA THR A 233 23.44 42.80 8.31
C THR A 233 24.52 41.90 7.68
N LEU A 234 24.44 40.57 7.86
CA LEU A 234 25.36 39.62 7.23
C LEU A 234 25.21 39.56 5.70
N VAL A 235 23.98 39.53 5.19
CA VAL A 235 23.67 39.50 3.75
C VAL A 235 24.15 40.79 3.07
N SER A 236 23.90 41.95 3.69
CA SER A 236 24.28 43.26 3.15
C SER A 236 25.79 43.45 3.06
N ARG A 237 26.55 42.91 4.03
CA ARG A 237 28.03 42.94 4.01
C ARG A 237 28.67 41.76 3.26
N ASN A 238 27.87 40.76 2.86
CA ASN A 238 28.25 39.49 2.24
C ASN A 238 29.49 38.82 2.88
N TYR A 239 29.60 38.89 4.20
CA TYR A 239 30.79 38.49 4.95
C TYR A 239 30.42 38.01 6.35
N ILE A 240 30.83 36.79 6.68
CA ILE A 240 30.38 36.07 7.89
C ILE A 240 31.24 36.43 9.11
N VAL A 241 32.54 36.68 8.92
CA VAL A 241 33.53 36.80 10.00
C VAL A 241 33.24 38.03 10.90
N ASP A 242 33.40 37.84 12.22
CA ASP A 242 33.34 38.92 13.21
C ASP A 242 34.61 39.81 13.11
N ASN A 243 34.43 41.11 12.88
CA ASN A 243 35.55 42.03 12.65
C ASN A 243 36.34 42.37 13.92
N LYS A 244 35.86 42.00 15.11
CA LYS A 244 36.55 42.30 16.39
C LYS A 244 37.43 41.15 16.88
N VAL A 245 37.19 39.91 16.41
CA VAL A 245 37.87 38.71 16.94
C VAL A 245 38.21 37.73 15.83
N ASN A 246 39.50 37.41 15.71
CA ASN A 246 39.96 36.30 14.89
C ASN A 246 39.61 34.95 15.56
N VAL A 247 39.18 33.99 14.73
CA VAL A 247 38.99 32.56 15.05
C VAL A 247 40.10 31.98 15.94
N ASP A 248 41.35 32.33 15.68
CA ASP A 248 42.49 31.78 16.44
C ASP A 248 42.52 32.29 17.90
N ARG A 249 41.96 33.48 18.18
CA ARG A 249 41.72 33.96 19.56
C ARG A 249 40.47 33.35 20.18
N LEU A 250 39.41 33.13 19.38
CA LEU A 250 38.18 32.47 19.84
C LEU A 250 38.49 31.08 20.43
N PHE A 251 39.28 30.27 19.72
CA PHE A 251 39.69 28.93 20.19
C PHE A 251 40.68 28.92 21.36
N ILE A 252 41.35 30.03 21.67
CA ILE A 252 42.19 30.14 22.88
C ILE A 252 41.31 30.24 24.14
N GLU A 253 40.19 30.94 24.04
CA GLU A 253 39.27 31.12 25.18
C GLU A 253 38.23 30.01 25.28
N GLU A 254 37.70 29.52 24.16
CA GLU A 254 36.66 28.49 24.11
C GLU A 254 36.98 27.46 23.01
N PRO A 255 37.69 26.36 23.33
CA PRO A 255 38.22 25.43 22.34
C PRO A 255 37.19 24.60 21.55
N TYR A 256 35.90 24.66 21.93
CA TYR A 256 34.81 23.87 21.34
C TYR A 256 33.79 24.73 20.58
N SER A 257 34.13 25.99 20.28
CA SER A 257 33.24 26.89 19.52
C SER A 257 32.96 26.36 18.11
N PHE A 258 31.68 26.36 17.74
CA PHE A 258 31.24 26.15 16.36
C PHE A 258 31.57 27.37 15.49
N ILE A 259 31.98 27.14 14.26
CA ILE A 259 32.28 28.17 13.27
C ILE A 259 31.42 27.91 12.03
N PRO A 260 30.50 28.82 11.65
CA PRO A 260 29.69 28.63 10.45
C PRO A 260 30.55 28.67 9.19
N PRO A 261 30.51 27.64 8.33
CA PRO A 261 31.35 27.58 7.13
C PRO A 261 30.80 28.36 5.92
N SER A 262 29.50 28.68 5.89
CA SER A 262 28.87 29.48 4.82
C SER A 262 27.70 30.30 5.38
N LEU A 263 27.32 31.36 4.67
CA LEU A 263 26.15 32.17 5.02
C LEU A 263 24.84 31.42 4.73
N GLY A 264 24.84 30.47 3.80
CA GLY A 264 23.66 29.67 3.45
C GLY A 264 23.06 28.90 4.65
N ILE A 265 23.89 28.38 5.57
CA ILE A 265 23.43 27.60 6.73
C ILE A 265 22.51 28.42 7.65
N PHE A 266 22.68 29.74 7.72
CA PHE A 266 21.79 30.61 8.50
C PHE A 266 20.35 30.57 7.96
N PHE A 267 20.18 30.58 6.63
CA PHE A 267 18.87 30.49 6.00
C PHE A 267 18.23 29.12 6.26
N LEU A 268 18.96 28.02 6.03
CA LEU A 268 18.41 26.66 6.16
C LEU A 268 17.97 26.34 7.60
N ILE A 269 18.74 26.76 8.61
CA ILE A 269 18.37 26.56 10.02
C ILE A 269 17.17 27.43 10.42
N ILE A 270 17.06 28.66 9.90
CA ILE A 270 15.91 29.53 10.16
C ILE A 270 14.64 28.96 9.51
N VAL A 271 14.69 28.53 8.24
CA VAL A 271 13.54 27.90 7.55
C VAL A 271 13.08 26.65 8.29
N ARG A 272 14.00 25.74 8.65
CA ARG A 272 13.67 24.52 9.41
C ARG A 272 13.02 24.84 10.76
N LEU A 273 13.50 25.86 11.47
CA LEU A 273 12.92 26.26 12.76
C LEU A 273 11.53 26.91 12.63
N LEU A 274 11.30 27.72 11.59
CA LEU A 274 9.98 28.31 11.33
C LEU A 274 8.97 27.25 10.88
N THR A 275 9.40 26.29 10.05
CA THR A 275 8.60 25.13 9.65
C THR A 275 8.18 24.30 10.87
N GLU A 276 9.11 24.03 11.80
CA GLU A 276 8.82 23.30 13.04
C GLU A 276 7.88 24.08 13.98
N LEU A 277 7.97 25.41 14.03
CA LEU A 277 7.01 26.25 14.76
C LEU A 277 5.59 26.16 14.16
N LEU A 278 5.47 26.24 12.83
CA LEU A 278 4.18 26.10 12.13
C LEU A 278 3.60 24.69 12.30
N ARG A 279 4.45 23.65 12.32
CA ARG A 279 4.05 22.26 12.52
C ARG A 279 3.45 22.00 13.90
N ARG A 280 3.92 22.71 14.94
CA ARG A 280 3.49 22.53 16.33
C ARG A 280 2.40 23.49 16.77
N ILE A 281 2.36 24.69 16.20
CA ILE A 281 1.54 25.80 16.69
C ILE A 281 0.64 26.27 15.56
N LYS A 282 -0.61 25.79 15.54
CA LYS A 282 -1.61 26.20 14.54
C LYS A 282 -1.83 27.71 14.51
N GLU A 283 -1.79 28.36 15.66
CA GLU A 283 -1.92 29.83 15.78
C GLU A 283 -0.80 30.60 15.04
N ALA A 284 0.29 29.95 14.61
CA ALA A 284 1.42 30.60 13.98
C ALA A 284 1.22 30.88 12.47
N SER A 285 0.33 30.15 11.78
CA SER A 285 -0.06 30.42 10.39
C SER A 285 -0.75 31.78 10.29
N THR A 286 -1.78 32.03 11.11
CA THR A 286 -2.58 33.27 11.13
C THR A 286 -1.86 34.49 11.72
N ASN A 287 -0.63 34.33 12.24
CA ASN A 287 0.09 35.41 12.90
C ASN A 287 0.73 36.40 11.91
N GLU A 288 0.31 37.68 11.96
CA GLU A 288 0.85 38.76 11.12
C GLU A 288 2.38 38.92 11.24
N THR A 289 2.93 38.74 12.45
CA THR A 289 4.39 38.86 12.65
C THR A 289 5.15 37.67 12.06
N MET A 290 4.53 36.50 11.94
CA MET A 290 5.10 35.33 11.27
C MET A 290 5.14 35.55 9.75
N HIS A 291 4.03 35.98 9.15
CA HIS A 291 3.99 36.37 7.73
C HIS A 291 5.07 37.41 7.37
N ASN A 292 5.22 38.45 8.20
CA ASN A 292 6.24 39.47 8.04
C ASN A 292 7.68 38.92 8.14
N ILE A 293 7.93 37.91 8.97
CA ILE A 293 9.24 37.22 9.02
C ILE A 293 9.47 36.43 7.73
N VAL A 294 8.47 35.68 7.25
CA VAL A 294 8.59 34.83 6.06
C VAL A 294 8.82 35.64 4.80
N HIS A 295 8.02 36.69 4.55
CA HIS A 295 8.25 37.60 3.41
C HIS A 295 9.65 38.23 3.47
N TYR A 296 10.08 38.67 4.66
CA TYR A 296 11.40 39.26 4.83
C TYR A 296 12.55 38.23 4.64
N LEU A 297 12.31 36.96 4.96
CA LEU A 297 13.25 35.86 4.71
C LEU A 297 13.35 35.53 3.22
N GLN A 298 12.23 35.53 2.47
CA GLN A 298 12.22 35.40 1.01
C GLN A 298 13.02 36.54 0.35
N ASP A 299 12.78 37.79 0.76
CA ASP A 299 13.52 38.97 0.28
C ASP A 299 15.03 38.86 0.54
N LEU A 300 15.44 38.44 1.74
CA LEU A 300 16.85 38.25 2.09
C LEU A 300 17.47 37.09 1.30
N THR A 301 16.72 36.02 1.05
CA THR A 301 17.16 34.87 0.24
C THR A 301 17.39 35.29 -1.21
N ALA A 302 16.48 36.08 -1.79
CA ALA A 302 16.62 36.64 -3.13
C ALA A 302 17.80 37.63 -3.23
N LYS A 303 18.01 38.47 -2.21
CA LYS A 303 19.20 39.36 -2.12
C LYS A 303 20.51 38.56 -2.05
N TYR A 304 20.54 37.45 -1.31
CA TYR A 304 21.72 36.58 -1.20
C TYR A 304 22.00 35.82 -2.51
N LYS A 305 20.99 35.25 -3.18
CA LYS A 305 21.16 34.64 -4.52
C LYS A 305 21.81 35.63 -5.50
N ARG A 306 21.32 36.87 -5.56
CA ARG A 306 21.86 37.96 -6.41
C ARG A 306 23.27 38.44 -5.99
N SER A 307 23.66 38.32 -4.72
CA SER A 307 25.01 38.72 -4.28
C SER A 307 26.06 37.69 -4.70
N LEU A 308 25.68 36.41 -4.76
CA LEU A 308 26.53 35.29 -5.17
C LEU A 308 26.81 35.23 -6.69
N GLU A 309 26.02 35.91 -7.52
CA GLU A 309 26.22 36.02 -8.97
C GLU A 309 27.32 37.00 -9.36
N ARG A 310 27.78 37.85 -8.42
CA ARG A 310 28.85 38.83 -8.66
C ARG A 310 30.22 38.23 -8.30
N PRO A 311 31.28 38.46 -9.10
CA PRO A 311 32.62 37.97 -8.78
C PRO A 311 33.17 38.68 -7.55
N LEU A 312 33.15 38.00 -6.41
CA LEU A 312 33.57 38.50 -5.10
C LEU A 312 34.70 37.64 -4.53
N ILE A 313 35.70 38.30 -3.96
CA ILE A 313 36.82 37.65 -3.27
C ILE A 313 36.33 37.20 -1.89
N SER A 314 35.67 36.04 -1.84
CA SER A 314 35.13 35.46 -0.61
C SER A 314 35.49 33.97 -0.51
N ARG A 315 35.75 33.50 0.71
CA ARG A 315 36.15 32.12 1.02
C ARG A 315 34.94 31.26 1.43
N ASP A 316 33.85 31.37 0.69
CA ASP A 316 32.61 30.61 0.95
C ASP A 316 32.61 29.33 0.08
N PRO A 317 32.43 28.12 0.65
CA PRO A 317 32.34 26.88 -0.13
C PRO A 317 31.27 26.92 -1.24
N LEU A 318 30.20 27.70 -1.06
CA LEU A 318 29.15 27.90 -2.07
C LEU A 318 29.55 28.87 -3.20
N ILE A 319 30.75 29.45 -3.18
CA ILE A 319 31.29 30.29 -4.27
C ILE A 319 32.22 29.48 -5.17
N ASP A 320 33.06 28.61 -4.60
CA ASP A 320 34.05 27.85 -5.36
C ASP A 320 33.48 26.62 -6.09
N ASN A 321 32.29 26.11 -5.69
CA ASN A 321 31.65 24.95 -6.33
C ASN A 321 30.21 25.25 -6.81
N LEU A 322 30.04 25.30 -8.13
CA LEU A 322 28.78 25.65 -8.80
C LEU A 322 27.70 24.55 -8.70
N GLU A 323 28.07 23.28 -8.54
CA GLU A 323 27.12 22.17 -8.40
C GLU A 323 26.56 22.13 -6.98
N ILE A 324 27.44 22.23 -5.97
CA ILE A 324 27.04 22.35 -4.56
C ILE A 324 26.15 23.57 -4.36
N ARG A 325 26.47 24.72 -5.00
CA ARG A 325 25.61 25.91 -4.97
C ARG A 325 24.21 25.63 -5.50
N LYS A 326 24.09 25.02 -6.69
CA LYS A 326 22.79 24.70 -7.31
C LYS A 326 21.98 23.77 -6.41
N TYR A 327 22.62 22.72 -5.88
CA TYR A 327 21.97 21.73 -5.04
C TYR A 327 21.53 22.32 -3.69
N PHE A 328 22.37 23.13 -3.05
CA PHE A 328 22.04 23.83 -1.81
C PHE A 328 20.80 24.74 -1.99
N PHE A 329 20.73 25.51 -3.07
CA PHE A 329 19.55 26.34 -3.32
C PHE A 329 18.31 25.55 -3.71
N ALA A 330 18.43 24.40 -4.39
CA ALA A 330 17.29 23.52 -4.63
C ALA A 330 16.68 22.99 -3.32
N ILE A 331 17.50 22.60 -2.34
CA ILE A 331 17.03 22.20 -1.00
C ILE A 331 16.41 23.39 -0.27
N LEU A 332 17.09 24.55 -0.25
CA LEU A 332 16.58 25.73 0.46
C LEU A 332 15.24 26.21 -0.11
N ASP A 333 15.07 26.14 -1.44
CA ASP A 333 13.82 26.49 -2.10
C ASP A 333 12.72 25.47 -1.84
N ASN A 334 13.04 24.17 -1.78
CA ASN A 334 12.08 23.12 -1.39
C ASN A 334 11.57 23.30 0.05
N GLU A 335 12.49 23.52 1.01
CA GLU A 335 12.16 23.76 2.41
C GLU A 335 11.36 25.07 2.58
N MET A 336 11.70 26.11 1.83
CA MET A 336 10.95 27.36 1.80
C MET A 336 9.53 27.17 1.24
N ASN A 337 9.38 26.36 0.18
CA ASN A 337 8.07 26.07 -0.42
C ASN A 337 7.17 25.30 0.55
N ILE A 338 7.67 24.25 1.21
CA ILE A 338 6.94 23.51 2.25
C ILE A 338 6.46 24.48 3.34
N MET A 339 7.34 25.36 3.82
CA MET A 339 6.99 26.38 4.81
C MET A 339 5.92 27.36 4.32
N ILE A 340 5.90 27.73 3.03
CA ILE A 340 4.90 28.63 2.41
C ILE A 340 3.56 27.93 2.21
N GLU A 341 3.56 26.67 1.76
CA GLU A 341 2.35 25.85 1.60
C GLU A 341 1.57 25.77 2.93
N MET A 342 2.28 25.64 4.05
CA MET A 342 1.70 25.65 5.41
C MET A 342 1.01 26.97 5.82
N PHE A 343 1.28 28.11 5.16
CA PHE A 343 0.47 29.33 5.35
C PHE A 343 -0.78 29.34 4.47
N ASN A 344 -0.63 28.89 3.22
CA ASN A 344 -1.71 28.96 2.23
C ASN A 344 -2.84 27.97 2.52
N THR A 345 -2.58 26.90 3.29
CA THR A 345 -3.59 25.89 3.68
C THR A 345 -4.78 26.44 4.48
N GLU A 346 -4.69 27.62 5.11
CA GLU A 346 -5.82 28.20 5.87
C GLU A 346 -6.61 29.29 5.13
N HIS A 347 -6.17 29.74 3.94
CA HIS A 347 -7.03 30.56 3.07
C HIS A 347 -8.11 29.75 2.33
N ILE A 348 -8.17 28.45 2.57
CA ILE A 348 -9.28 27.55 2.17
C ILE A 348 -10.24 27.32 3.36
N SER A 349 -9.90 27.74 4.59
CA SER A 349 -10.68 27.46 5.81
C SER A 349 -11.38 28.67 6.45
N GLU A 350 -11.62 29.76 5.72
CA GLU A 350 -12.43 30.91 6.18
C GLU A 350 -13.60 31.25 5.22
N THR A 351 -14.21 30.24 4.61
CA THR A 351 -15.62 30.32 4.13
C THR A 351 -16.49 29.21 4.68
N SER A 352 -16.23 28.75 5.91
CA SER A 352 -17.21 28.02 6.71
C SER A 352 -18.27 29.01 7.21
N ASN A 353 -19.41 29.08 6.50
CA ASN A 353 -20.56 29.81 7.00
C ASN A 353 -21.00 29.24 8.36
N VAL A 354 -21.42 30.13 9.26
CA VAL A 354 -22.13 29.73 10.49
C VAL A 354 -23.37 28.94 10.06
N PRO A 355 -23.62 27.74 10.63
CA PRO A 355 -24.75 26.93 10.21
C PRO A 355 -26.07 27.55 10.70
N ASP A 356 -26.78 28.24 9.80
CA ASP A 356 -28.22 28.43 9.91
C ASP A 356 -28.91 27.08 9.61
N GLU A 357 -29.89 26.71 10.42
CA GLU A 357 -30.59 25.41 10.32
C GLU A 357 -31.46 25.31 9.04
N SER A 358 -30.90 24.88 7.91
CA SER A 358 -31.69 24.27 6.81
C SER A 358 -30.88 23.45 5.78
N SER A 359 -31.10 22.13 5.79
CA SER A 359 -31.04 21.17 4.66
C SER A 359 -29.78 21.04 3.77
N ASN A 360 -29.07 19.92 3.99
CA ASN A 360 -28.66 18.86 3.03
C ASN A 360 -27.61 19.09 1.88
N ASP A 361 -26.68 18.12 1.82
CA ASP A 361 -25.98 17.49 0.67
C ASP A 361 -24.59 17.96 0.14
N ASP A 362 -24.02 19.11 0.50
CA ASP A 362 -22.82 19.68 -0.18
C ASP A 362 -21.41 19.45 0.45
N GLU A 363 -21.14 18.34 1.16
CA GLU A 363 -19.78 18.04 1.74
C GLU A 363 -19.23 16.61 1.43
N LYS A 364 -19.37 16.11 0.20
CA LYS A 364 -18.73 14.84 -0.24
C LYS A 364 -17.48 15.10 -1.08
N ARG A 365 -16.37 14.39 -0.83
CA ARG A 365 -15.09 14.60 -1.54
C ARG A 365 -15.08 14.01 -2.96
N HIS A 366 -15.92 13.02 -3.22
CA HIS A 366 -16.18 12.36 -4.50
C HIS A 366 -17.52 11.60 -4.40
N ASP A 367 -18.11 11.20 -5.53
CA ASP A 367 -19.34 10.40 -5.62
C ASP A 367 -19.42 9.18 -4.65
N ASN A 368 -18.27 8.51 -4.41
CA ASN A 368 -18.14 7.34 -3.55
C ASN A 368 -17.77 7.62 -2.08
N ASP A 369 -17.78 8.90 -1.65
CA ASP A 369 -17.42 9.29 -0.28
C ASP A 369 -18.63 9.24 0.66
N PHE A 370 -18.83 8.10 1.31
CA PHE A 370 -19.92 7.88 2.26
C PHE A 370 -19.43 7.67 3.69
N GLU A 371 -20.21 8.15 4.65
CA GLU A 371 -19.96 7.93 6.08
C GLU A 371 -20.11 6.44 6.46
N ASN A 372 -21.13 5.76 5.94
CA ASN A 372 -21.41 4.35 6.24
C ASN A 372 -20.78 3.42 5.20
N ILE A 373 -19.95 2.47 5.65
CA ILE A 373 -19.23 1.52 4.80
C ILE A 373 -20.12 0.69 3.89
N SER A 374 -21.38 0.40 4.28
CA SER A 374 -22.31 -0.38 3.46
C SER A 374 -22.76 0.35 2.18
N ASN A 375 -22.53 1.66 2.07
CA ASN A 375 -22.85 2.45 0.88
C ASN A 375 -21.64 2.66 -0.05
N ILE A 376 -20.41 2.37 0.42
CA ILE A 376 -19.18 2.58 -0.35
C ILE A 376 -19.01 1.47 -1.39
N SER A 377 -18.80 1.82 -2.65
CA SER A 377 -18.44 0.84 -3.68
C SER A 377 -17.03 0.30 -3.46
N ILE A 378 -16.86 -1.03 -3.51
CA ILE A 378 -15.55 -1.69 -3.43
C ILE A 378 -14.71 -1.35 -4.67
N ILE A 379 -15.31 -1.43 -5.86
CA ILE A 379 -14.67 -0.96 -7.11
C ILE A 379 -14.65 0.58 -7.07
N PRO A 380 -13.50 1.23 -7.35
CA PRO A 380 -13.41 2.68 -7.32
C PRO A 380 -14.17 3.32 -8.48
N THR A 381 -14.54 4.58 -8.31
CA THR A 381 -15.17 5.42 -9.34
C THR A 381 -14.11 6.28 -10.05
N GLU A 382 -14.50 6.91 -11.16
CA GLU A 382 -13.62 7.84 -11.87
C GLU A 382 -13.29 9.08 -11.01
N GLU A 383 -14.30 9.65 -10.33
CA GLU A 383 -14.10 10.80 -9.44
C GLU A 383 -13.21 10.49 -8.23
N GLU A 384 -13.34 9.29 -7.64
CA GLU A 384 -12.50 8.85 -6.52
C GLU A 384 -11.02 8.72 -6.90
N ILE A 385 -10.73 8.29 -8.14
CA ILE A 385 -9.36 8.10 -8.63
C ILE A 385 -8.71 9.43 -9.05
N LEU A 386 -9.51 10.38 -9.50
CA LEU A 386 -9.09 11.73 -9.88
C LEU A 386 -9.10 12.72 -8.71
N CYS A 387 -9.62 12.35 -7.54
CA CYS A 387 -9.67 13.20 -6.36
C CYS A 387 -8.25 13.50 -5.82
N GLU A 388 -7.89 14.79 -5.76
CA GLU A 388 -6.60 15.24 -5.19
C GLU A 388 -6.60 15.29 -3.65
N GLN A 389 -7.75 15.16 -3.00
CA GLN A 389 -7.85 15.19 -1.54
C GLN A 389 -7.43 13.84 -0.92
N PRO A 390 -6.71 13.85 0.21
CA PRO A 390 -6.28 12.61 0.86
C PRO A 390 -7.48 11.77 1.34
N PRO A 391 -7.37 10.43 1.33
CA PRO A 391 -8.42 9.53 1.78
C PRO A 391 -8.76 9.72 3.27
N ASN A 392 -10.03 9.59 3.62
CA ASN A 392 -10.49 9.63 5.01
C ASN A 392 -10.21 8.28 5.70
N LEU A 393 -9.03 8.16 6.31
CA LEU A 393 -8.54 6.95 6.98
C LEU A 393 -8.62 7.09 8.51
N PRO A 394 -9.39 6.23 9.21
CA PRO A 394 -9.52 6.30 10.67
C PRO A 394 -8.23 5.84 11.37
N SER A 395 -7.69 6.73 12.20
CA SER A 395 -6.51 6.45 13.02
C SER A 395 -6.84 5.68 14.31
N LEU A 396 -5.84 5.05 14.95
CA LEU A 396 -6.03 4.36 16.24
C LEU A 396 -6.53 5.28 17.36
N PHE A 397 -6.11 6.55 17.34
CA PHE A 397 -6.46 7.57 18.35
C PHE A 397 -7.44 8.61 17.80
N ASP A 398 -8.26 8.23 16.83
CA ASP A 398 -9.16 9.19 16.17
C ASP A 398 -10.34 9.58 17.07
N GLU A 399 -10.22 10.76 17.67
CA GLU A 399 -11.29 11.46 18.38
C GLU A 399 -12.33 12.08 17.42
N ARG A 400 -12.06 12.15 16.11
CA ARG A 400 -12.99 12.70 15.09
C ARG A 400 -13.79 11.63 14.35
N HIS A 401 -13.51 10.35 14.59
CA HIS A 401 -14.28 9.27 13.98
C HIS A 401 -15.74 9.36 14.43
N THR A 402 -16.67 9.38 13.47
CA THR A 402 -18.10 9.59 13.75
C THR A 402 -18.77 8.44 14.51
N LEU A 403 -18.12 7.27 14.60
CA LEU A 403 -18.63 6.08 15.28
C LEU A 403 -18.04 5.93 16.69
N PRO A 404 -18.85 5.55 17.70
CA PRO A 404 -18.37 5.29 19.04
C PRO A 404 -17.44 4.07 19.10
N ASN A 405 -16.56 4.03 20.10
CA ASN A 405 -15.67 2.89 20.34
C ASN A 405 -16.47 1.60 20.51
N GLY A 406 -16.11 0.56 19.77
CA GLY A 406 -16.82 -0.73 19.75
C GLY A 406 -16.71 -1.42 18.40
N ALA A 407 -17.48 -2.49 18.21
CA ALA A 407 -17.42 -3.35 17.02
C ALA A 407 -17.65 -2.59 15.69
N ALA A 408 -18.47 -1.53 15.68
CA ALA A 408 -18.73 -0.73 14.48
C ALA A 408 -17.46 0.03 14.02
N LYS A 409 -16.77 0.70 14.95
CA LYS A 409 -15.50 1.40 14.70
C LYS A 409 -14.38 0.44 14.27
N LEU A 410 -14.36 -0.78 14.82
CA LEU A 410 -13.41 -1.81 14.38
C LEU A 410 -13.65 -2.24 12.92
N LEU A 411 -14.90 -2.53 12.55
CA LEU A 411 -15.26 -2.95 11.20
C LEU A 411 -15.04 -1.83 10.18
N ASP A 412 -15.42 -0.59 10.49
CA ASP A 412 -15.16 0.59 9.65
C ASP A 412 -13.65 0.79 9.42
N ARG A 413 -12.84 0.79 10.49
CA ARG A 413 -11.38 0.93 10.37
C ARG A 413 -10.76 -0.17 9.52
N GLN A 414 -11.10 -1.43 9.78
CA GLN A 414 -10.53 -2.55 9.01
C GLN A 414 -10.98 -2.52 7.54
N PHE A 415 -12.22 -2.11 7.26
CA PHE A 415 -12.71 -1.92 5.89
C PHE A 415 -11.98 -0.78 5.17
N ARG A 416 -11.91 0.42 5.76
CA ARG A 416 -11.31 1.60 5.14
C ARG A 416 -9.81 1.42 4.89
N LEU A 417 -9.06 0.87 5.85
CA LEU A 417 -7.63 0.61 5.69
C LEU A 417 -7.35 -0.49 4.65
N LEU A 418 -8.09 -1.60 4.66
CA LEU A 418 -7.89 -2.68 3.67
C LEU A 418 -8.28 -2.24 2.25
N ARG A 419 -9.33 -1.41 2.12
CA ARG A 419 -9.74 -0.82 0.84
C ARG A 419 -8.70 0.19 0.34
N GLU A 420 -8.10 0.98 1.23
CA GLU A 420 -7.03 1.90 0.84
C GLU A 420 -5.77 1.17 0.40
N ASP A 421 -5.39 0.07 1.06
CA ASP A 421 -4.25 -0.76 0.62
C ASP A 421 -4.44 -1.22 -0.84
N MET A 422 -5.67 -1.67 -1.17
CA MET A 422 -6.05 -2.05 -2.54
C MET A 422 -6.09 -0.87 -3.52
N LEU A 423 -6.45 0.34 -3.08
CA LEU A 423 -6.69 1.47 -3.98
C LEU A 423 -5.50 2.39 -4.18
N ASN A 424 -4.64 2.58 -3.18
CA ASN A 424 -3.54 3.54 -3.27
C ASN A 424 -2.59 3.24 -4.46
N PRO A 425 -2.15 1.99 -4.71
CA PRO A 425 -1.31 1.69 -5.87
C PRO A 425 -2.03 1.86 -7.21
N ILE A 426 -3.35 1.63 -7.26
CA ILE A 426 -4.19 1.85 -8.45
C ILE A 426 -4.34 3.35 -8.72
N ARG A 427 -4.73 4.14 -7.72
CA ARG A 427 -4.91 5.60 -7.78
C ARG A 427 -3.62 6.29 -8.19
N GLY A 428 -2.53 6.00 -7.48
CA GLY A 428 -1.20 6.55 -7.75
C GLY A 428 -0.69 6.14 -9.14
N GLY A 429 -0.87 4.88 -9.53
CA GLY A 429 -0.50 4.41 -10.86
C GLY A 429 -1.26 5.14 -11.98
N ILE A 430 -2.59 5.17 -11.91
CA ILE A 430 -3.45 5.74 -12.97
C ILE A 430 -3.25 7.25 -13.08
N SER A 431 -3.25 7.98 -11.98
CA SER A 431 -3.06 9.44 -11.98
C SER A 431 -1.69 9.85 -12.58
N ASN A 432 -0.61 9.13 -12.23
CA ASN A 432 0.70 9.36 -12.82
C ASN A 432 0.74 9.00 -14.32
N PHE A 433 0.05 7.94 -14.74
CA PHE A 433 -0.03 7.57 -16.16
C PHE A 433 -0.85 8.56 -16.99
N LEU A 434 -2.00 9.05 -16.48
CA LEU A 434 -2.79 10.12 -17.10
C LEU A 434 -1.97 11.41 -17.23
N THR A 435 -1.16 11.74 -16.22
CA THR A 435 -0.21 12.87 -16.26
C THR A 435 0.87 12.69 -17.34
N LEU A 436 1.25 11.45 -17.68
CA LEU A 436 2.16 11.17 -18.78
C LEU A 436 1.45 11.23 -20.15
N LEU A 437 0.20 10.79 -20.24
CA LEU A 437 -0.62 10.91 -21.45
C LEU A 437 -0.92 12.37 -21.81
N SER A 438 -1.27 13.22 -20.84
CA SER A 438 -1.51 14.66 -21.10
C SER A 438 -0.24 15.37 -21.61
N LYS A 439 0.92 15.12 -20.98
CA LYS A 439 2.22 15.60 -21.49
C LYS A 439 2.52 15.13 -22.92
N ASN A 440 2.20 13.88 -23.25
CA ASN A 440 2.38 13.34 -24.60
C ASN A 440 1.43 14.03 -25.61
N TYR A 441 0.19 14.32 -25.23
CA TYR A 441 -0.77 15.05 -26.06
C TYR A 441 -0.27 16.46 -26.39
N TYR A 442 0.17 17.25 -25.40
CA TYR A 442 0.79 18.56 -25.67
C TYR A 442 2.09 18.46 -26.47
N PHE A 443 2.87 17.38 -26.34
CA PHE A 443 4.09 17.17 -27.11
C PHE A 443 3.80 16.81 -28.59
N THR A 444 2.84 15.93 -28.85
CA THR A 444 2.46 15.50 -30.22
C THR A 444 1.85 16.64 -31.02
N LEU A 445 1.03 17.50 -30.38
CA LEU A 445 0.51 18.76 -30.93
C LEU A 445 1.63 19.72 -31.39
N ASN A 446 2.72 19.81 -30.63
CA ASN A 446 3.83 20.74 -30.90
C ASN A 446 4.92 20.17 -31.83
N ASN A 447 5.08 18.84 -31.90
CA ASN A 447 6.21 18.18 -32.59
C ASN A 447 5.77 17.14 -33.64
N ASN A 448 4.90 17.53 -34.58
CA ASN A 448 4.54 16.77 -35.78
C ASN A 448 4.17 15.29 -35.52
N GLY A 449 3.41 15.01 -34.45
CA GLY A 449 2.88 13.68 -34.16
C GLY A 449 3.89 12.63 -33.68
N ARG A 450 5.10 13.01 -33.27
CA ARG A 450 6.00 12.09 -32.55
C ARG A 450 5.56 11.91 -31.10
N LEU A 451 5.50 10.67 -30.64
CA LEU A 451 5.24 10.35 -29.24
C LEU A 451 6.39 10.88 -28.36
N SER A 452 6.11 11.11 -27.07
CA SER A 452 7.16 11.35 -26.10
C SER A 452 8.05 10.11 -25.95
N ASN A 453 9.38 10.32 -25.88
CA ASN A 453 10.36 9.25 -25.67
C ASN A 453 10.02 8.39 -24.43
N GLU A 454 9.35 8.98 -23.42
CA GLU A 454 8.90 8.28 -22.21
C GLU A 454 7.80 7.26 -22.50
N LEU A 455 6.75 7.61 -23.27
CA LEU A 455 5.70 6.66 -23.63
C LEU A 455 6.21 5.58 -24.60
N GLU A 456 7.08 5.95 -25.55
CA GLU A 456 7.76 4.97 -26.40
C GLU A 456 8.61 4.02 -25.56
N ASN A 457 9.34 4.51 -24.55
CA ASN A 457 10.11 3.66 -23.65
C ASN A 457 9.23 2.70 -22.82
N VAL A 458 8.04 3.12 -22.35
CA VAL A 458 7.12 2.22 -21.63
C VAL A 458 6.63 1.09 -22.56
N LEU A 459 6.15 1.44 -23.75
CA LEU A 459 5.67 0.46 -24.73
C LEU A 459 6.79 -0.49 -25.21
N ASN A 460 8.00 0.04 -25.43
CA ASN A 460 9.18 -0.73 -25.85
C ASN A 460 9.84 -1.54 -24.71
N ARG A 461 9.42 -1.36 -23.44
CA ARG A 461 9.88 -2.13 -22.27
C ARG A 461 8.84 -3.18 -21.82
N GLY A 462 7.99 -3.64 -22.72
CA GLY A 462 6.95 -4.62 -22.39
C GLY A 462 5.84 -4.06 -21.50
N GLY A 463 5.55 -2.75 -21.62
CA GLY A 463 4.38 -2.10 -21.01
C GLY A 463 4.49 -1.79 -19.51
N LYS A 464 5.59 -2.14 -18.83
CA LYS A 464 5.75 -1.82 -17.40
C LYS A 464 6.00 -0.31 -17.20
N TYR A 465 5.14 0.34 -16.43
CA TYR A 465 5.23 1.74 -16.04
C TYR A 465 5.50 1.86 -14.53
N THR A 466 6.65 2.43 -14.18
CA THR A 466 7.14 2.59 -12.81
C THR A 466 7.43 4.06 -12.54
N TYR A 467 6.72 4.72 -11.62
CA TYR A 467 6.84 6.16 -11.40
C TYR A 467 7.74 6.52 -10.20
N ASN A 468 9.05 6.44 -10.42
CA ASN A 468 10.05 6.66 -9.38
C ASN A 468 10.31 8.16 -9.13
N LYS A 469 9.50 8.78 -8.26
CA LYS A 469 9.75 10.12 -7.69
C LYS A 469 10.28 10.12 -6.24
N GLY A 470 10.76 8.97 -5.75
CA GLY A 470 11.40 8.86 -4.42
C GLY A 470 10.43 8.75 -3.24
N ALA A 471 9.14 8.55 -3.51
CA ALA A 471 8.16 8.06 -2.53
C ALA A 471 7.84 6.59 -2.85
N ASN A 472 7.88 5.72 -1.85
CA ASN A 472 7.72 4.26 -2.01
C ASN A 472 6.26 3.82 -2.25
N ASP A 473 5.30 4.76 -2.21
CA ASP A 473 3.85 4.46 -2.27
C ASP A 473 3.23 4.57 -3.67
N ASN A 474 4.00 4.88 -4.72
CA ASN A 474 3.48 4.96 -6.10
C ASN A 474 3.46 3.58 -6.76
N GLY A 475 2.27 3.04 -7.01
CA GLY A 475 2.09 1.71 -7.61
C GLY A 475 2.64 1.55 -9.02
N ASP A 476 3.28 0.41 -9.27
CA ASP A 476 3.66 -0.05 -10.61
C ASP A 476 2.40 -0.45 -11.40
N LEU A 477 2.33 0.00 -12.66
CA LEU A 477 1.28 -0.40 -13.61
C LEU A 477 1.85 -1.21 -14.76
N GLN A 478 1.03 -2.12 -15.27
CA GLN A 478 1.22 -2.77 -16.55
C GLN A 478 0.23 -2.19 -17.57
N VAL A 479 0.77 -1.64 -18.67
CA VAL A 479 0.02 -0.95 -19.71
C VAL A 479 -0.10 -1.81 -20.97
N TYR A 480 -1.33 -1.93 -21.47
CA TYR A 480 -1.68 -2.56 -22.73
C TYR A 480 -2.26 -1.49 -23.67
N ALA A 481 -1.94 -1.56 -24.97
CA ALA A 481 -2.29 -0.54 -25.97
C ALA A 481 -2.89 -1.17 -27.22
N ASN A 482 -3.56 -0.35 -28.04
CA ASN A 482 -4.26 -0.77 -29.27
C ASN A 482 -5.33 -1.85 -28.97
N ILE A 483 -6.21 -1.54 -28.02
CA ILE A 483 -7.34 -2.39 -27.65
C ILE A 483 -8.49 -2.20 -28.64
N GLU A 484 -9.05 -3.32 -29.09
CA GLU A 484 -10.19 -3.37 -30.00
C GLU A 484 -11.34 -4.15 -29.35
N PHE A 485 -12.56 -3.61 -29.40
CA PHE A 485 -13.78 -4.32 -29.04
C PHE A 485 -14.14 -5.35 -30.12
N VAL A 486 -14.32 -6.62 -29.73
CA VAL A 486 -14.67 -7.72 -30.66
C VAL A 486 -16.13 -8.10 -30.56
N ASN A 487 -16.63 -8.28 -29.34
CA ASN A 487 -17.97 -8.78 -29.07
C ASN A 487 -18.48 -8.32 -27.70
N VAL A 488 -19.80 -8.25 -27.55
CA VAL A 488 -20.49 -8.20 -26.26
C VAL A 488 -21.39 -9.44 -26.20
N ALA A 489 -21.22 -10.25 -25.16
CA ALA A 489 -21.91 -11.53 -25.00
C ALA A 489 -22.33 -11.73 -23.53
N CYS A 490 -23.16 -12.73 -23.28
CA CYS A 490 -23.58 -13.09 -21.93
C CYS A 490 -23.32 -14.59 -21.74
N ASP A 491 -22.66 -14.95 -20.65
CA ASP A 491 -22.42 -16.33 -20.23
C ASP A 491 -23.33 -16.69 -19.04
N ARG A 492 -23.75 -17.96 -18.99
CA ARG A 492 -24.60 -18.52 -17.93
C ARG A 492 -23.99 -18.32 -16.53
N TRP A 493 -22.67 -18.47 -16.42
CA TRP A 493 -21.97 -18.47 -15.14
C TRP A 493 -21.46 -17.07 -14.76
N ASN A 494 -20.91 -16.36 -15.74
CA ASN A 494 -20.21 -15.10 -15.48
C ASN A 494 -21.05 -13.85 -15.74
N GLY A 495 -22.18 -13.95 -16.47
CA GLY A 495 -23.05 -12.83 -16.80
C GLY A 495 -22.63 -12.08 -18.07
N LEU A 496 -23.02 -10.81 -18.18
CA LEU A 496 -22.69 -9.96 -19.32
C LEU A 496 -21.18 -9.64 -19.34
N PHE A 497 -20.56 -9.76 -20.51
CA PHE A 497 -19.14 -9.53 -20.69
C PHE A 497 -18.79 -8.92 -22.05
N CYS A 498 -17.62 -8.31 -22.10
CA CYS A 498 -17.05 -7.72 -23.29
C CYS A 498 -15.75 -8.42 -23.68
N THR A 499 -15.64 -8.86 -24.94
CA THR A 499 -14.41 -9.44 -25.50
C THR A 499 -13.52 -8.33 -26.06
N LEU A 500 -12.36 -8.12 -25.43
CA LEU A 500 -11.33 -7.20 -25.93
C LEU A 500 -10.20 -7.97 -26.61
N LYS A 501 -9.67 -7.43 -27.72
CA LYS A 501 -8.53 -7.96 -28.46
C LYS A 501 -7.39 -6.95 -28.45
N PHE A 502 -6.18 -7.39 -28.10
CA PHE A 502 -4.98 -6.55 -28.07
C PHE A 502 -3.71 -7.40 -28.33
N ILE A 503 -2.56 -6.72 -28.45
CA ILE A 503 -1.25 -7.36 -28.66
C ILE A 503 -0.48 -7.37 -27.33
N PRO A 504 0.07 -8.51 -26.87
CA PRO A 504 0.86 -8.53 -25.64
C PRO A 504 2.11 -7.66 -25.76
N THR A 505 2.40 -6.90 -24.71
CA THR A 505 3.58 -6.05 -24.63
C THR A 505 4.80 -6.88 -24.20
N HIS A 506 5.60 -7.34 -25.16
CA HIS A 506 6.79 -8.18 -24.93
C HIS A 506 7.96 -7.80 -25.85
N ASN A 507 9.19 -7.95 -25.35
CA ASN A 507 10.41 -7.46 -26.03
C ASN A 507 10.96 -8.42 -27.11
N SER A 508 10.49 -9.67 -27.17
CA SER A 508 10.92 -10.64 -28.20
C SER A 508 10.00 -10.61 -29.41
N THR A 509 10.59 -10.70 -30.61
CA THR A 509 9.87 -10.85 -31.88
C THR A 509 9.49 -12.31 -32.21
N ASN A 510 9.81 -13.28 -31.35
CA ASN A 510 9.51 -14.70 -31.58
C ASN A 510 8.18 -15.09 -30.94
N ILE A 511 7.17 -15.38 -31.77
CA ILE A 511 5.82 -15.78 -31.39
C ILE A 511 5.79 -16.92 -30.36
N ARG A 512 6.67 -17.92 -30.49
CA ARG A 512 6.73 -19.04 -29.52
C ARG A 512 7.12 -18.54 -28.13
N LYS A 513 8.14 -17.66 -28.05
CA LYS A 513 8.56 -17.04 -26.79
C LYS A 513 7.52 -16.07 -26.23
N ILE A 514 6.76 -15.38 -27.07
CA ILE A 514 5.64 -14.54 -26.63
C ILE A 514 4.51 -15.40 -26.05
N ARG A 515 4.17 -16.53 -26.70
CA ARG A 515 3.13 -17.47 -26.21
C ARG A 515 3.54 -18.17 -24.92
N GLU A 516 4.79 -18.60 -24.83
CA GLU A 516 5.41 -19.19 -23.63
C GLU A 516 5.46 -18.17 -22.47
N TYR A 517 5.93 -16.94 -22.74
CA TYR A 517 5.85 -15.83 -21.80
C TYR A 517 4.42 -15.55 -21.35
N TRP A 518 3.45 -15.55 -22.28
CA TRP A 518 2.05 -15.27 -21.95
C TRP A 518 1.44 -16.37 -21.08
N ARG A 519 1.66 -17.65 -21.40
CA ARG A 519 1.22 -18.77 -20.56
C ARG A 519 1.79 -18.66 -19.14
N ASN A 520 3.09 -18.41 -19.03
CA ASN A 520 3.79 -18.36 -17.74
C ASN A 520 3.60 -17.02 -16.99
N SER A 521 3.08 -15.96 -17.64
CA SER A 521 2.94 -14.65 -16.99
C SER A 521 1.71 -14.61 -16.08
N LYS A 522 1.93 -14.27 -14.81
CA LYS A 522 0.89 -14.05 -13.78
C LYS A 522 0.09 -12.73 -13.97
N ARG A 523 -0.10 -12.29 -15.22
CA ARG A 523 -0.73 -11.01 -15.64
C ARG A 523 -2.09 -11.22 -16.28
N LEU A 524 -3.01 -10.27 -16.09
CA LEU A 524 -4.41 -10.33 -16.51
C LEU A 524 -5.10 -11.63 -16.07
N LYS A 525 -4.91 -12.00 -14.80
CA LYS A 525 -5.55 -13.18 -14.19
C LYS A 525 -7.08 -12.98 -14.06
N PRO A 526 -7.89 -14.04 -14.22
CA PRO A 526 -9.29 -14.05 -13.80
C PRO A 526 -9.45 -13.51 -12.38
N GLY A 527 -10.48 -12.69 -12.13
CA GLY A 527 -10.70 -12.03 -10.85
C GLY A 527 -9.84 -10.78 -10.58
N ASN A 528 -8.90 -10.41 -11.46
CA ASN A 528 -8.17 -9.15 -11.28
C ASN A 528 -8.93 -7.94 -11.84
N LEU A 529 -8.68 -6.75 -11.25
CA LEU A 529 -9.29 -5.48 -11.64
C LEU A 529 -8.43 -4.78 -12.71
N VAL A 530 -9.08 -4.32 -13.77
CA VAL A 530 -8.47 -3.53 -14.84
C VAL A 530 -9.22 -2.22 -15.05
N ALA A 531 -8.50 -1.19 -15.48
CA ALA A 531 -9.08 0.07 -15.91
C ALA A 531 -8.86 0.26 -17.41
N LEU A 532 -9.94 0.45 -18.16
CA LEU A 532 -9.94 0.81 -19.57
C LEU A 532 -10.01 2.33 -19.70
N LEU A 533 -9.03 2.92 -20.38
CA LEU A 533 -8.91 4.34 -20.65
C LEU A 533 -9.32 4.60 -22.10
N LEU A 534 -10.54 5.13 -22.29
CA LEU A 534 -11.06 5.51 -23.60
C LEU A 534 -10.92 7.02 -23.81
N PRO A 535 -10.60 7.50 -25.03
CA PRO A 535 -10.52 8.94 -25.31
C PRO A 535 -11.89 9.60 -25.18
N ASN A 536 -11.97 10.71 -24.43
CA ASN A 536 -13.23 11.40 -24.20
C ASN A 536 -13.60 12.27 -25.43
N PRO A 537 -14.73 12.04 -26.11
CA PRO A 537 -15.10 12.80 -27.31
C PRO A 537 -15.56 14.24 -27.03
N ASN A 538 -15.83 14.59 -25.76
CA ASN A 538 -16.43 15.87 -25.35
C ASN A 538 -15.44 16.84 -24.68
N SER A 539 -14.13 16.53 -24.68
CA SER A 539 -13.14 17.29 -23.90
C SER A 539 -12.64 18.56 -24.61
N GLU A 540 -13.37 19.67 -24.48
CA GLU A 540 -12.86 21.02 -24.82
C GLU A 540 -12.01 21.67 -23.70
N ARG A 541 -11.68 20.95 -22.62
CA ARG A 541 -10.87 21.46 -21.49
C ARG A 541 -9.72 20.52 -21.12
N ASP A 542 -8.61 21.15 -20.73
CA ASP A 542 -7.23 20.63 -20.66
C ASP A 542 -6.94 19.43 -19.72
N PHE A 543 -7.92 18.89 -18.99
CA PHE A 543 -7.71 17.88 -17.93
C PHE A 543 -8.41 16.53 -18.14
N ASN A 544 -9.52 16.44 -18.89
CA ASN A 544 -10.30 15.19 -19.04
C ASN A 544 -10.15 14.55 -20.43
N LEU A 545 -8.91 14.23 -20.84
CA LEU A 545 -8.63 13.64 -22.17
C LEU A 545 -9.10 12.18 -22.32
N TYR A 546 -9.23 11.44 -21.21
CA TYR A 546 -9.66 10.05 -21.18
C TYR A 546 -10.75 9.86 -20.12
N SER A 547 -11.68 8.95 -20.38
CA SER A 547 -12.64 8.43 -19.42
C SER A 547 -12.20 7.05 -18.92
N ILE A 548 -12.40 6.79 -17.62
CA ILE A 548 -11.90 5.61 -16.91
C ILE A 548 -13.05 4.62 -16.65
N TYR A 549 -12.97 3.42 -17.21
CA TYR A 549 -13.95 2.34 -17.02
C TYR A 549 -13.32 1.14 -16.28
N PHE A 550 -13.81 0.84 -15.08
CA PHE A 550 -13.34 -0.31 -14.30
C PHE A 550 -14.09 -1.59 -14.63
N GLY A 551 -13.34 -2.69 -14.77
CA GLY A 551 -13.89 -4.01 -15.01
C GLY A 551 -13.03 -5.14 -14.42
N VAL A 552 -13.67 -6.28 -14.17
CA VAL A 552 -13.04 -7.48 -13.61
C VAL A 552 -12.87 -8.52 -14.71
N ILE A 553 -11.68 -9.11 -14.80
CA ILE A 553 -11.37 -10.14 -15.80
C ILE A 553 -12.14 -11.42 -15.46
N MET A 554 -12.90 -11.95 -16.41
CA MET A 554 -13.60 -13.23 -16.28
C MET A 554 -12.75 -14.40 -16.75
N THR A 555 -12.29 -14.36 -18.01
CA THR A 555 -11.48 -15.42 -18.62
C THR A 555 -10.40 -14.83 -19.52
N ARG A 556 -9.34 -15.61 -19.72
CA ARG A 556 -8.14 -15.26 -20.44
C ARG A 556 -7.94 -16.29 -21.55
N ASP A 557 -8.20 -15.93 -22.80
CA ASP A 557 -8.09 -16.89 -23.90
C ASP A 557 -6.62 -17.09 -24.30
N GLU A 558 -6.32 -18.26 -24.86
CA GLU A 558 -5.03 -18.52 -25.51
C GLU A 558 -4.78 -17.58 -26.70
N MET A 559 -3.49 -17.34 -26.98
CA MET A 559 -3.05 -16.47 -28.07
C MET A 559 -3.39 -17.07 -29.45
N THR A 560 -4.42 -16.50 -30.09
CA THR A 560 -4.95 -16.90 -31.40
C THR A 560 -3.91 -16.82 -32.53
N GLU A 561 -4.21 -17.46 -33.68
CA GLU A 561 -3.34 -17.45 -34.86
C GLU A 561 -3.01 -16.04 -35.39
N ASP A 562 -3.89 -15.06 -35.14
CA ASP A 562 -3.74 -13.63 -35.46
C ASP A 562 -2.62 -12.90 -34.67
N GLU A 563 -1.82 -13.60 -33.87
CA GLU A 563 -0.84 -13.04 -32.91
C GLU A 563 -1.47 -12.12 -31.84
N ARG A 564 -2.78 -12.21 -31.61
CA ARG A 564 -3.50 -11.38 -30.63
C ARG A 564 -4.17 -12.21 -29.54
N ILE A 565 -4.23 -11.63 -28.35
CA ILE A 565 -4.91 -12.20 -27.19
C ILE A 565 -6.35 -11.68 -27.15
N ARG A 566 -7.26 -12.52 -26.65
CA ARG A 566 -8.62 -12.12 -26.28
C ARG A 566 -8.79 -12.27 -24.77
N ILE A 567 -9.48 -11.32 -24.16
CA ILE A 567 -9.88 -11.39 -22.76
C ILE A 567 -11.37 -11.06 -22.64
N HIS A 568 -12.03 -11.69 -21.68
CA HIS A 568 -13.42 -11.39 -21.32
C HIS A 568 -13.43 -10.57 -20.04
N ILE A 569 -14.03 -9.39 -20.08
CA ILE A 569 -14.12 -8.47 -18.93
C ILE A 569 -15.60 -8.22 -18.61
N ASN A 570 -15.94 -8.29 -17.32
CA ASN A 570 -17.17 -7.73 -16.79
C ASN A 570 -16.92 -6.28 -16.38
N PHE A 571 -17.56 -5.31 -17.04
CA PHE A 571 -17.48 -3.90 -16.64
C PHE A 571 -18.57 -3.54 -15.64
N ASN A 572 -18.18 -2.78 -14.61
CA ASN A 572 -19.10 -2.33 -13.55
C ASN A 572 -20.02 -1.20 -14.03
N ASP A 573 -19.49 -0.27 -14.84
CA ASP A 573 -20.32 0.72 -15.53
C ASP A 573 -20.92 0.10 -16.80
N LEU A 574 -22.25 0.21 -16.93
CA LEU A 574 -23.01 -0.34 -18.05
C LEU A 574 -22.96 0.55 -19.30
N SER A 575 -22.58 1.83 -19.17
CA SER A 575 -22.48 2.77 -20.29
C SER A 575 -21.47 2.34 -21.36
N ILE A 576 -20.51 1.49 -20.99
CA ILE A 576 -19.49 0.94 -21.87
C ILE A 576 -20.07 -0.05 -22.91
N TYR A 577 -21.15 -0.78 -22.61
CA TYR A 577 -21.67 -1.80 -23.52
C TYR A 577 -22.29 -1.19 -24.79
N PRO A 578 -23.10 -0.10 -24.72
CA PRO A 578 -23.48 0.70 -25.89
C PRO A 578 -22.28 1.27 -26.67
N ILE A 579 -21.22 1.72 -25.99
CA ILE A 579 -20.00 2.25 -26.63
C ILE A 579 -19.29 1.13 -27.41
N ALA A 580 -19.07 -0.03 -26.78
CA ALA A 580 -18.47 -1.21 -27.37
C ALA A 580 -19.24 -1.70 -28.61
N LEU A 581 -20.58 -1.80 -28.52
CA LEU A 581 -21.44 -2.18 -29.64
C LEU A 581 -21.34 -1.18 -30.81
N ASN A 582 -21.25 0.11 -30.52
CA ASN A 582 -21.05 1.16 -31.53
C ASN A 582 -19.68 1.01 -32.23
N GLU A 583 -18.59 0.78 -31.49
CA GLU A 583 -17.26 0.56 -32.08
C GLU A 583 -17.18 -0.74 -32.91
N ILE A 584 -17.75 -1.84 -32.43
CA ILE A 584 -17.88 -3.09 -33.19
C ILE A 584 -18.66 -2.85 -34.50
N SER A 585 -19.73 -2.04 -34.47
CA SER A 585 -20.49 -1.69 -35.67
C SER A 585 -19.67 -0.84 -36.66
N LYS A 586 -18.86 0.11 -36.18
CA LYS A 586 -17.96 0.93 -37.00
C LYS A 586 -16.89 0.06 -37.68
N LEU A 587 -16.29 -0.87 -36.95
CA LEU A 587 -15.29 -1.83 -37.45
C LEU A 587 -15.87 -2.79 -38.52
N ARG A 588 -17.11 -3.25 -38.32
CA ARG A 588 -17.85 -4.06 -39.33
C ARG A 588 -18.25 -3.28 -40.58
N ASN A 589 -18.43 -1.96 -40.48
CA ASN A 589 -18.81 -1.10 -41.60
C ASN A 589 -17.60 -0.50 -42.35
N SER A 590 -16.46 -0.30 -41.68
CA SER A 590 -15.24 0.26 -42.28
C SER A 590 -14.52 -0.73 -43.19
N THR A 591 -14.73 -2.04 -43.00
CA THR A 591 -14.15 -3.13 -43.80
C THR A 591 -14.56 -3.07 -45.29
N THR A 592 -15.58 -2.27 -45.65
CA THR A 592 -16.04 -2.09 -47.04
C THR A 592 -15.40 -0.92 -47.80
N LYS A 593 -14.55 -0.08 -47.17
CA LYS A 593 -13.81 1.01 -47.85
C LYS A 593 -12.40 1.20 -47.31
N ASN A 594 -11.41 0.81 -48.12
CA ASN A 594 -9.99 1.11 -47.91
C ASN A 594 -9.73 2.63 -47.80
N ASN A 595 -9.58 3.12 -46.58
CA ASN A 595 -9.02 4.44 -46.27
C ASN A 595 -7.92 4.31 -45.20
N SER A 596 -6.83 3.63 -45.55
CA SER A 596 -5.58 3.76 -44.79
C SER A 596 -5.06 5.20 -44.92
N LYS A 597 -4.54 5.77 -43.82
CA LYS A 597 -3.90 7.10 -43.66
C LYS A 597 -4.80 8.27 -43.22
N ASN A 598 -5.44 8.13 -42.06
CA ASN A 598 -5.62 9.24 -41.11
C ASN A 598 -5.01 8.84 -39.75
N SER A 599 -3.68 8.90 -39.65
CA SER A 599 -2.92 8.41 -38.50
C SER A 599 -2.85 9.41 -37.33
N ASN A 600 -4.02 9.87 -36.87
CA ASN A 600 -4.18 10.77 -35.71
C ASN A 600 -5.30 10.29 -34.76
N GLU A 601 -5.71 9.03 -34.85
CA GLU A 601 -6.66 8.43 -33.90
C GLU A 601 -6.01 8.28 -32.52
N VAL A 602 -6.67 8.84 -31.51
CA VAL A 602 -6.23 8.74 -30.10
C VAL A 602 -6.36 7.28 -29.66
N LYS A 603 -5.31 6.72 -29.09
CA LYS A 603 -5.24 5.30 -28.75
C LYS A 603 -5.91 5.01 -27.43
N SER A 604 -6.75 3.98 -27.39
CA SER A 604 -7.26 3.40 -26.15
C SER A 604 -6.17 2.59 -25.43
N TYR A 605 -6.16 2.66 -24.10
CA TYR A 605 -5.23 1.94 -23.23
C TYR A 605 -6.00 1.15 -22.17
N MET A 606 -5.40 0.07 -21.68
CA MET A 606 -5.91 -0.71 -20.55
C MET A 606 -4.75 -0.87 -19.58
N VAL A 607 -5.03 -0.68 -18.29
CA VAL A 607 -4.01 -0.73 -17.24
C VAL A 607 -4.42 -1.67 -16.12
N GLU A 608 -3.42 -2.40 -15.62
CA GLU A 608 -3.50 -3.37 -14.54
C GLU A 608 -2.46 -2.99 -13.48
N SER A 609 -2.80 -3.08 -12.18
CA SER A 609 -1.79 -2.95 -11.11
C SER A 609 -1.05 -4.27 -10.94
N THR A 610 0.29 -4.24 -10.90
CA THR A 610 1.09 -5.48 -10.83
C THR A 610 1.13 -6.11 -9.45
N ASN A 611 0.81 -5.36 -8.40
CA ASN A 611 1.06 -5.76 -7.01
C ASN A 611 -0.22 -6.18 -6.26
N ILE A 612 -1.37 -6.18 -6.94
CA ILE A 612 -2.69 -6.34 -6.33
C ILE A 612 -3.47 -7.41 -7.10
N TYR A 613 -4.12 -8.28 -6.34
CA TYR A 613 -5.08 -9.26 -6.86
C TYR A 613 -6.46 -8.97 -6.27
N TYR A 614 -7.32 -8.33 -7.07
CA TYR A 614 -8.59 -7.75 -6.62
C TYR A 614 -9.54 -8.74 -5.93
N GLU A 615 -9.72 -9.96 -6.47
CA GLU A 615 -10.69 -10.92 -5.92
C GLU A 615 -10.42 -11.29 -4.45
N ALA A 616 -9.14 -11.34 -4.02
CA ALA A 616 -8.79 -11.60 -2.63
C ALA A 616 -9.29 -10.51 -1.66
N TYR A 617 -9.19 -9.24 -2.07
CA TYR A 617 -9.69 -8.10 -1.28
C TYR A 617 -11.22 -8.00 -1.36
N ARG A 618 -11.79 -8.17 -2.56
CA ARG A 618 -13.23 -8.05 -2.85
C ARG A 618 -14.08 -8.82 -1.83
N HIS A 619 -13.76 -10.07 -1.61
CA HIS A 619 -14.51 -10.95 -0.73
C HIS A 619 -14.47 -10.51 0.74
N VAL A 620 -13.28 -10.21 1.27
CA VAL A 620 -13.08 -9.72 2.65
C VAL A 620 -13.79 -8.39 2.87
N LEU A 621 -13.65 -7.45 1.91
CA LEU A 621 -14.31 -6.15 1.96
C LEU A 621 -15.85 -6.28 1.95
N THR A 622 -16.41 -7.12 1.06
CA THR A 622 -17.86 -7.42 1.00
C THR A 622 -18.37 -7.99 2.34
N THR A 623 -17.57 -8.81 3.00
CA THR A 623 -17.95 -9.36 4.31
C THR A 623 -17.93 -8.29 5.40
N LEU A 624 -16.91 -7.45 5.46
CA LEU A 624 -16.83 -6.37 6.45
C LEU A 624 -18.02 -5.38 6.29
N GLN A 625 -18.43 -5.07 5.06
CA GLN A 625 -19.61 -4.22 4.77
C GLN A 625 -20.95 -4.84 5.15
N THR A 626 -21.10 -6.16 5.04
CA THR A 626 -22.36 -6.88 5.30
C THR A 626 -22.50 -7.37 6.73
N THR A 627 -21.41 -7.39 7.50
CA THR A 627 -21.41 -7.89 8.89
C THR A 627 -22.01 -6.85 9.84
N LYS A 628 -23.07 -7.25 10.55
CA LYS A 628 -23.70 -6.37 11.55
C LYS A 628 -22.82 -6.27 12.80
N PRO A 629 -22.51 -5.06 13.31
CA PRO A 629 -21.67 -4.91 14.51
C PRO A 629 -22.19 -5.64 15.75
N SER A 630 -23.52 -5.81 15.85
CA SER A 630 -24.18 -6.54 16.96
C SER A 630 -24.05 -8.06 16.88
N SER A 631 -23.73 -8.63 15.72
CA SER A 631 -23.57 -10.08 15.53
C SER A 631 -22.11 -10.56 15.62
N LEU A 632 -21.16 -9.65 15.78
CA LEU A 632 -19.73 -10.01 15.92
C LEU A 632 -19.52 -10.79 17.24
N PRO A 633 -19.01 -12.03 17.20
CA PRO A 633 -18.68 -12.77 18.41
C PRO A 633 -17.52 -12.08 19.16
N PHE A 634 -17.32 -12.42 20.43
CA PHE A 634 -16.19 -11.92 21.23
C PHE A 634 -16.03 -10.38 21.31
N LYS A 635 -17.07 -9.59 21.06
CA LYS A 635 -17.00 -8.11 21.04
C LYS A 635 -16.28 -7.50 22.26
N GLN A 636 -16.44 -8.11 23.45
CA GLN A 636 -15.81 -7.70 24.71
C GLN A 636 -14.27 -7.77 24.71
N TYR A 637 -13.68 -8.55 23.79
CA TYR A 637 -12.23 -8.68 23.59
C TYR A 637 -11.79 -7.95 22.32
N LEU A 638 -12.51 -8.15 21.21
CA LEU A 638 -12.14 -7.59 19.91
C LEU A 638 -12.21 -6.06 19.88
N ALA A 639 -13.26 -5.47 20.46
CA ALA A 639 -13.54 -4.05 20.44
C ALA A 639 -14.26 -3.61 21.72
N PRO A 640 -13.55 -3.50 22.86
CA PRO A 640 -14.14 -3.13 24.13
C PRO A 640 -14.65 -1.68 24.15
N GLU A 641 -15.80 -1.48 24.78
CA GLU A 641 -16.43 -0.18 25.04
C GLU A 641 -15.76 0.50 26.26
N LEU A 642 -14.44 0.72 26.19
CA LEU A 642 -13.65 1.37 27.25
C LEU A 642 -13.35 2.84 26.91
N ASP A 643 -13.68 3.74 27.83
CA ASP A 643 -13.23 5.13 27.80
C ASP A 643 -11.75 5.19 28.22
N PHE A 644 -10.89 5.69 27.32
CA PHE A 644 -9.44 5.93 27.44
C PHE A 644 -8.78 5.57 28.79
N CYS A 645 -8.42 4.29 28.97
CA CYS A 645 -7.48 3.88 30.02
C CYS A 645 -6.04 4.01 29.52
N SER A 646 -5.17 4.62 30.33
CA SER A 646 -3.73 4.77 30.05
C SER A 646 -2.89 3.53 30.38
N GLU A 647 -3.53 2.43 30.79
CA GLU A 647 -2.90 1.17 31.18
C GLU A 647 -3.67 0.00 30.54
N SER A 648 -2.95 -0.96 29.96
CA SER A 648 -3.55 -2.16 29.35
C SER A 648 -4.21 -3.04 30.40
N ILE A 649 -5.51 -3.32 30.27
CA ILE A 649 -6.22 -4.21 31.18
C ILE A 649 -5.92 -5.66 30.77
N HIS A 650 -5.28 -6.43 31.66
CA HIS A 650 -5.10 -7.86 31.48
C HIS A 650 -6.42 -8.59 31.78
N VAL A 651 -7.10 -9.05 30.74
CA VAL A 651 -8.44 -9.65 30.88
C VAL A 651 -8.35 -11.17 30.96
N ASN A 652 -8.92 -11.75 32.01
CA ASN A 652 -9.07 -13.19 32.11
C ASN A 652 -10.16 -13.67 31.11
N VAL A 653 -9.79 -14.54 30.19
CA VAL A 653 -10.70 -15.03 29.15
C VAL A 653 -11.62 -16.11 29.72
N ASN A 654 -12.93 -16.01 29.46
CA ASN A 654 -13.88 -17.00 29.96
C ASN A 654 -13.77 -18.32 29.19
N PRO A 655 -14.19 -19.47 29.75
CA PRO A 655 -14.27 -20.72 29.00
C PRO A 655 -15.23 -20.68 27.80
N PRO A 656 -15.02 -21.48 26.73
CA PRO A 656 -15.93 -21.54 25.59
C PRO A 656 -17.38 -21.83 26.01
N LYS A 657 -18.38 -21.17 25.41
CA LYS A 657 -19.78 -21.24 25.89
C LYS A 657 -20.33 -22.66 26.03
N TYR A 658 -20.00 -23.57 25.11
CA TYR A 658 -20.42 -24.98 25.17
C TYR A 658 -19.82 -25.76 26.36
N THR A 659 -18.66 -25.35 26.89
CA THR A 659 -18.02 -25.98 28.06
C THR A 659 -18.57 -25.51 29.40
N ARG A 660 -19.40 -24.44 29.42
CA ARG A 660 -19.98 -23.86 30.65
C ARG A 660 -21.17 -24.67 31.21
N ALA A 661 -21.54 -25.78 30.57
CA ALA A 661 -22.61 -26.65 31.05
C ALA A 661 -22.24 -27.30 32.41
N PRO A 662 -23.15 -27.36 33.40
CA PRO A 662 -22.84 -27.94 34.70
C PRO A 662 -22.36 -29.40 34.59
N GLY A 663 -21.16 -29.67 35.10
CA GLY A 663 -20.55 -31.00 35.08
C GLY A 663 -19.84 -31.38 33.78
N PHE A 664 -19.73 -30.48 32.80
CA PHE A 664 -18.96 -30.70 31.58
C PHE A 664 -17.48 -31.01 31.90
N GLN A 665 -16.93 -32.03 31.23
CA GLN A 665 -15.52 -32.40 31.30
C GLN A 665 -15.06 -32.84 29.91
N PHE A 666 -13.86 -32.45 29.50
CA PHE A 666 -13.22 -33.07 28.33
C PHE A 666 -12.61 -34.40 28.72
N ASP A 667 -12.88 -35.44 27.93
CA ASP A 667 -12.08 -36.66 27.90
C ASP A 667 -10.77 -36.39 27.14
N LEU A 668 -9.64 -36.57 27.82
CA LEU A 668 -8.29 -36.41 27.27
C LEU A 668 -7.62 -37.75 26.96
N SER A 669 -8.33 -38.87 27.10
CA SER A 669 -7.78 -40.23 26.90
C SER A 669 -7.23 -40.44 25.47
N ALA A 670 -7.68 -39.64 24.50
CA ALA A 670 -7.19 -39.62 23.12
C ALA A 670 -5.72 -39.15 22.99
N LEU A 671 -5.20 -38.42 23.98
CA LEU A 671 -3.80 -37.96 24.03
C LEU A 671 -2.84 -39.00 24.64
N CYS A 672 -3.36 -40.06 25.27
CA CYS A 672 -2.56 -40.93 26.13
C CYS A 672 -2.32 -42.32 25.51
N ASP A 673 -1.05 -42.70 25.35
CA ASP A 673 -0.62 -43.95 24.69
C ASP A 673 -1.25 -45.22 25.29
N ASN A 674 -1.58 -45.19 26.58
CA ASN A 674 -2.09 -46.34 27.35
C ASN A 674 -3.59 -46.27 27.68
N LYS A 675 -4.38 -45.41 27.02
CA LYS A 675 -5.82 -45.21 27.30
C LYS A 675 -6.13 -45.01 28.80
N GLN A 676 -5.30 -44.22 29.49
CA GLN A 676 -5.65 -43.80 30.85
C GLN A 676 -6.81 -42.81 30.79
N ASN A 677 -7.85 -43.05 31.59
CA ASN A 677 -9.00 -42.15 31.72
C ASN A 677 -8.55 -40.84 32.39
N LEU A 678 -8.08 -39.88 31.59
CA LEU A 678 -7.74 -38.54 32.00
C LEU A 678 -8.87 -37.59 31.62
N THR A 679 -9.45 -36.87 32.58
CA THR A 679 -10.48 -35.87 32.30
C THR A 679 -10.05 -34.48 32.77
N LEU A 680 -10.50 -33.46 32.03
CA LEU A 680 -10.30 -32.04 32.34
C LEU A 680 -11.65 -31.39 32.69
N ASN A 681 -11.77 -30.90 33.93
CA ASN A 681 -12.92 -30.12 34.36
C ASN A 681 -12.64 -28.62 34.16
N VAL A 682 -13.28 -28.04 33.14
CA VAL A 682 -13.12 -26.63 32.73
C VAL A 682 -13.65 -25.62 33.76
N ALA A 683 -14.46 -26.08 34.75
CA ALA A 683 -14.90 -25.22 35.85
C ALA A 683 -13.90 -25.15 37.02
N ASN A 684 -12.85 -26.00 37.04
CA ASN A 684 -11.93 -26.11 38.17
C ASN A 684 -10.48 -25.74 37.77
N THR A 685 -10.21 -24.44 37.74
CA THR A 685 -8.90 -23.87 37.36
C THR A 685 -7.72 -24.42 38.16
N HIS A 686 -7.93 -24.82 39.42
CA HIS A 686 -6.87 -25.38 40.27
C HIS A 686 -6.34 -26.74 39.80
N THR A 687 -7.04 -27.47 38.92
CA THR A 687 -6.58 -28.78 38.44
C THR A 687 -5.76 -28.69 37.15
N TYR A 688 -5.64 -27.51 36.53
CA TYR A 688 -5.04 -27.36 35.20
C TYR A 688 -3.57 -27.79 35.16
N ASP A 689 -2.75 -27.33 36.12
CA ASP A 689 -1.32 -27.70 36.20
C ASP A 689 -1.11 -29.20 36.45
N ASP A 690 -1.97 -29.80 37.28
CA ASP A 690 -1.89 -31.24 37.59
C ASP A 690 -2.36 -32.11 36.43
N VAL A 691 -3.29 -31.63 35.59
CA VAL A 691 -3.66 -32.29 34.33
C VAL A 691 -2.54 -32.12 33.30
N ALA A 692 -1.96 -30.92 33.15
CA ALA A 692 -0.84 -30.69 32.24
C ALA A 692 0.38 -31.59 32.55
N LYS A 693 0.73 -31.76 33.84
CA LYS A 693 1.76 -32.71 34.27
C LYS A 693 1.43 -34.17 33.93
N LYS A 694 0.15 -34.56 33.99
CA LYS A 694 -0.29 -35.90 33.59
C LYS A 694 -0.23 -36.10 32.08
N ILE A 695 -0.58 -35.08 31.28
CA ILE A 695 -0.42 -35.12 29.82
C ILE A 695 1.07 -35.34 29.48
N ASN A 696 1.97 -34.53 30.04
CA ASN A 696 3.42 -34.68 29.84
C ASN A 696 3.96 -36.06 30.28
N ALA A 697 3.36 -36.68 31.30
CA ALA A 697 3.77 -38.01 31.77
C ALA A 697 3.23 -39.19 30.95
N TYR A 698 2.20 -38.99 30.12
CA TYR A 698 1.45 -40.08 29.45
C TYR A 698 1.22 -39.86 27.95
N SER A 699 1.81 -38.82 27.36
CA SER A 699 1.71 -38.47 25.93
C SER A 699 3.08 -38.07 25.37
N ILE A 700 3.12 -37.81 24.06
CA ILE A 700 4.30 -37.28 23.35
C ILE A 700 4.58 -35.78 23.59
N LEU A 701 3.69 -35.06 24.27
CA LEU A 701 3.76 -33.61 24.43
C LEU A 701 4.63 -33.19 25.61
N ASP A 702 5.46 -32.15 25.44
CA ASP A 702 6.19 -31.54 26.56
C ASP A 702 5.29 -30.70 27.48
N GLU A 703 5.84 -30.19 28.59
CA GLU A 703 5.08 -29.39 29.56
C GLU A 703 4.49 -28.09 28.96
N SER A 704 5.22 -27.41 28.05
CA SER A 704 4.74 -26.18 27.40
C SER A 704 3.63 -26.48 26.39
N GLN A 705 3.76 -27.55 25.62
CA GLN A 705 2.74 -28.06 24.70
C GLN A 705 1.50 -28.55 25.45
N ALA A 706 1.66 -29.28 26.55
CA ALA A 706 0.55 -29.72 27.41
C ALA A 706 -0.22 -28.51 27.99
N LYS A 707 0.49 -27.48 28.47
CA LYS A 707 -0.13 -26.22 28.92
C LYS A 707 -0.87 -25.52 27.78
N ALA A 708 -0.33 -25.51 26.56
CA ALA A 708 -0.99 -24.93 25.39
C ALA A 708 -2.31 -25.65 25.03
N VAL A 709 -2.34 -26.99 25.10
CA VAL A 709 -3.59 -27.77 24.91
C VAL A 709 -4.63 -27.43 25.99
N ILE A 710 -4.23 -27.33 27.27
CA ILE A 710 -5.15 -26.92 28.34
C ILE A 710 -5.64 -25.48 28.16
N SER A 711 -4.75 -24.55 27.79
CA SER A 711 -5.08 -23.15 27.51
C SER A 711 -6.11 -23.03 26.38
N ALA A 712 -5.93 -23.77 25.28
CA ALA A 712 -6.92 -23.88 24.22
C ALA A 712 -8.27 -24.39 24.73
N LEU A 713 -8.31 -25.55 25.39
CA LEU A 713 -9.58 -26.14 25.82
C LEU A 713 -10.34 -25.30 26.87
N THR A 714 -9.69 -24.36 27.56
CA THR A 714 -10.26 -23.64 28.71
C THR A 714 -10.54 -22.16 28.47
N ARG A 715 -10.25 -21.60 27.29
CA ARG A 715 -10.44 -20.18 26.95
C ARG A 715 -11.24 -19.99 25.66
N GLU A 716 -12.21 -19.08 25.63
CA GLU A 716 -13.03 -18.80 24.44
C GLU A 716 -12.27 -18.06 23.32
N ILE A 717 -11.18 -17.38 23.68
CA ILE A 717 -10.07 -17.00 22.79
C ILE A 717 -8.78 -17.54 23.39
N ALA A 718 -8.06 -18.39 22.66
CA ALA A 718 -6.77 -18.92 23.08
C ALA A 718 -5.65 -18.46 22.14
N LEU A 719 -4.52 -18.03 22.71
CA LEU A 719 -3.32 -17.61 21.98
C LEU A 719 -2.18 -18.57 22.29
N ILE A 720 -1.72 -19.30 21.28
CA ILE A 720 -0.58 -20.21 21.37
C ILE A 720 0.55 -19.63 20.52
N GLU A 721 1.62 -19.21 21.16
CA GLU A 721 2.82 -18.73 20.47
C GLU A 721 3.81 -19.89 20.32
N GLY A 722 4.23 -20.16 19.09
CA GLY A 722 5.20 -21.19 18.79
C GLY A 722 6.39 -20.69 17.98
N PRO A 723 7.53 -20.42 18.64
CA PRO A 723 8.82 -20.17 17.98
C PRO A 723 9.20 -21.27 16.97
N PRO A 724 10.13 -20.99 16.04
CA PRO A 724 10.51 -21.93 14.98
C PRO A 724 10.88 -23.32 15.53
N GLY A 725 10.23 -24.37 15.02
CA GLY A 725 10.53 -25.77 15.39
C GLY A 725 9.94 -26.25 16.73
N THR A 726 9.15 -25.46 17.44
CA THR A 726 8.52 -25.85 18.74
C THR A 726 7.28 -26.74 18.62
N GLY A 727 6.79 -26.97 17.39
CA GLY A 727 5.69 -27.91 17.12
C GLY A 727 4.28 -27.32 17.10
N LYS A 728 4.10 -26.05 16.68
CA LYS A 728 2.79 -25.38 16.45
C LYS A 728 1.72 -26.33 15.90
N THR A 729 1.99 -26.93 14.74
CA THR A 729 1.09 -27.84 14.03
C THR A 729 0.78 -29.12 14.82
N VAL A 730 1.75 -29.65 15.58
CA VAL A 730 1.54 -30.83 16.45
C VAL A 730 0.54 -30.49 17.56
N VAL A 731 0.70 -29.33 18.21
CA VAL A 731 -0.23 -28.86 19.24
C VAL A 731 -1.62 -28.64 18.65
N GLY A 732 -1.73 -28.08 17.44
CA GLY A 732 -3.00 -27.96 16.71
C GLY A 732 -3.70 -29.30 16.48
N ILE A 733 -2.95 -30.32 16.02
CA ILE A 733 -3.46 -31.68 15.80
C ILE A 733 -3.93 -32.32 17.13
N GLU A 734 -3.18 -32.19 18.22
CA GLU A 734 -3.57 -32.77 19.52
C GLU A 734 -4.80 -32.07 20.14
N ILE A 735 -4.91 -30.74 20.02
CA ILE A 735 -6.15 -30.00 20.38
C ILE A 735 -7.35 -30.56 19.61
N MET A 736 -7.16 -30.75 18.30
CA MET A 736 -8.19 -31.21 17.38
C MET A 736 -8.63 -32.65 17.65
N LYS A 737 -7.70 -33.56 17.98
CA LYS A 737 -8.01 -34.93 18.46
C LYS A 737 -8.87 -34.93 19.73
N VAL A 738 -8.62 -34.02 20.68
CA VAL A 738 -9.47 -33.90 21.89
C VAL A 738 -10.86 -33.41 21.52
N LEU A 739 -10.98 -32.37 20.69
CA LEU A 739 -12.27 -31.80 20.30
C LEU A 739 -13.13 -32.79 19.48
N LEU A 740 -12.49 -33.64 18.67
CA LEU A 740 -13.15 -34.65 17.82
C LEU A 740 -13.35 -36.02 18.50
N ALA A 741 -12.91 -36.21 19.75
CA ALA A 741 -13.11 -37.45 20.48
C ALA A 741 -14.61 -37.74 20.73
N GLU A 742 -15.03 -39.01 20.60
CA GLU A 742 -16.46 -39.39 20.63
C GLU A 742 -17.21 -38.87 21.88
N ASN A 743 -16.57 -38.93 23.04
CA ASN A 743 -17.14 -38.48 24.32
C ASN A 743 -17.29 -36.95 24.42
N ASN A 744 -16.53 -36.19 23.63
CA ASN A 744 -16.53 -34.72 23.62
C ASN A 744 -17.38 -34.13 22.48
N ARG A 745 -17.62 -34.92 21.43
CA ARG A 745 -18.20 -34.51 20.14
C ARG A 745 -19.66 -34.04 20.19
N ALA A 746 -20.41 -34.44 21.22
CA ALA A 746 -21.83 -34.12 21.34
C ALA A 746 -22.05 -32.59 21.40
N ASN A 747 -22.60 -32.03 20.30
CA ASN A 747 -22.95 -30.60 20.10
C ASN A 747 -21.82 -29.66 19.62
N ILE A 748 -20.69 -30.14 19.10
CA ILE A 748 -19.61 -29.26 18.58
C ILE A 748 -19.82 -28.82 17.11
N GLY A 749 -20.32 -29.68 16.22
CA GLY A 749 -20.45 -29.39 14.79
C GLY A 749 -19.10 -29.48 14.04
N PRO A 750 -19.04 -29.12 12.74
CA PRO A 750 -17.79 -29.08 12.00
C PRO A 750 -16.82 -28.06 12.61
N ILE A 751 -15.55 -28.44 12.74
CA ILE A 751 -14.47 -27.53 13.14
C ILE A 751 -13.91 -26.85 11.88
N LEU A 752 -13.86 -25.52 11.87
CA LEU A 752 -13.24 -24.75 10.80
C LEU A 752 -11.76 -24.50 11.11
N THR A 753 -10.88 -24.94 10.21
CA THR A 753 -9.43 -24.71 10.30
C THR A 753 -8.98 -23.83 9.14
N ILE A 754 -8.31 -22.72 9.47
CA ILE A 754 -7.79 -21.74 8.53
C ILE A 754 -6.26 -21.78 8.59
N CYS A 755 -5.61 -21.97 7.44
CA CYS A 755 -4.15 -22.00 7.30
C CYS A 755 -3.69 -20.99 6.24
N LEU A 756 -2.43 -20.58 6.28
CA LEU A 756 -1.84 -19.72 5.24
C LEU A 756 -1.55 -20.49 3.94
N LEU A 757 -1.07 -21.75 4.06
CA LEU A 757 -0.57 -22.58 2.95
C LEU A 757 -1.19 -23.98 2.92
N ILE A 758 -1.43 -24.50 1.72
CA ILE A 758 -2.03 -25.83 1.49
C ILE A 758 -1.10 -26.98 1.94
N MET A 759 0.22 -26.80 1.90
CA MET A 759 1.18 -27.82 2.37
C MET A 759 1.05 -28.19 3.86
N LEU A 760 0.62 -27.24 4.71
CA LEU A 760 0.37 -27.52 6.13
C LEU A 760 -0.89 -28.36 6.32
N LEU A 761 -1.91 -28.13 5.50
CA LEU A 761 -3.08 -29.00 5.41
C LEU A 761 -2.65 -30.40 4.99
N THR A 762 -1.92 -30.61 3.89
CA THR A 762 -1.53 -31.97 3.43
C THR A 762 -0.69 -32.75 4.44
N SER A 763 0.21 -32.06 5.16
CA SER A 763 1.06 -32.68 6.20
C SER A 763 0.24 -33.12 7.42
N SER A 764 -0.66 -32.26 7.90
CA SER A 764 -1.57 -32.54 9.01
C SER A 764 -2.64 -33.58 8.65
N TRP A 765 -3.09 -33.54 7.38
CA TRP A 765 -4.04 -34.47 6.78
C TRP A 765 -3.58 -35.92 6.89
N ARG A 766 -2.31 -36.21 6.59
CA ARG A 766 -1.81 -37.59 6.62
C ARG A 766 -1.90 -38.18 8.04
N ILE A 767 -1.58 -37.38 9.06
CA ILE A 767 -1.64 -37.76 10.48
C ILE A 767 -3.09 -37.91 10.96
N LEU A 768 -4.02 -37.06 10.50
CA LEU A 768 -5.43 -37.13 10.86
C LEU A 768 -6.16 -38.28 10.14
N ARG A 769 -5.82 -38.56 8.88
CA ARG A 769 -6.38 -39.66 8.07
C ARG A 769 -6.13 -41.03 8.71
N ASP A 770 -4.96 -41.24 9.29
CA ASP A 770 -4.62 -42.47 10.02
C ASP A 770 -5.43 -42.65 11.32
N PHE A 771 -6.10 -41.59 11.81
CA PHE A 771 -6.84 -41.59 13.08
C PHE A 771 -8.37 -41.67 12.92
N TYR A 772 -8.95 -41.24 11.78
CA TYR A 772 -10.39 -41.32 11.53
C TYR A 772 -10.74 -41.92 10.16
N ASN A 773 -11.48 -43.03 10.17
CA ASN A 773 -11.98 -43.72 8.97
C ASN A 773 -13.14 -43.00 8.23
N LYS A 774 -13.44 -41.73 8.56
CA LYS A 774 -14.56 -40.95 8.01
C LYS A 774 -14.12 -39.65 7.30
N PHE A 775 -12.85 -39.53 6.93
CA PHE A 775 -12.43 -38.48 6.02
C PHE A 775 -12.77 -38.86 4.57
N SER A 776 -13.83 -38.26 4.03
CA SER A 776 -14.04 -38.22 2.58
C SER A 776 -13.12 -37.15 1.97
N ASN A 777 -12.22 -37.55 1.08
CA ASN A 777 -11.63 -36.60 0.15
C ASN A 777 -12.77 -36.03 -0.71
N VAL A 778 -12.95 -34.71 -0.61
CA VAL A 778 -13.67 -33.94 -1.62
C VAL A 778 -12.67 -32.91 -2.11
N THR A 779 -11.78 -33.36 -2.98
CA THR A 779 -10.90 -32.48 -3.75
C THR A 779 -11.72 -31.74 -4.80
N HIS A 780 -11.12 -30.75 -5.48
CA HIS A 780 -11.80 -30.13 -6.61
C HIS A 780 -12.21 -31.15 -7.69
N ILE A 781 -11.45 -32.24 -7.87
CA ILE A 781 -11.70 -33.28 -8.88
C ILE A 781 -12.94 -34.13 -8.52
N ASP A 782 -13.25 -34.28 -7.23
CA ASP A 782 -14.40 -35.06 -6.74
C ASP A 782 -15.73 -34.26 -6.82
N LEU A 783 -15.66 -32.97 -7.12
CA LEU A 783 -16.81 -32.11 -7.36
C LEU A 783 -17.14 -32.08 -8.86
N PRO A 784 -18.41 -32.20 -9.28
CA PRO A 784 -18.79 -32.08 -10.68
C PRO A 784 -18.23 -30.80 -11.32
N SER A 785 -17.85 -30.84 -12.60
CA SER A 785 -17.17 -29.73 -13.28
C SER A 785 -17.93 -28.40 -13.25
N TRP A 786 -19.27 -28.44 -13.14
CA TRP A 786 -20.13 -27.28 -12.96
C TRP A 786 -20.11 -26.70 -11.52
N VAL A 787 -19.74 -27.48 -10.50
CA VAL A 787 -19.51 -27.00 -9.12
C VAL A 787 -18.20 -26.22 -9.01
N LEU A 788 -17.21 -26.47 -9.87
CA LEU A 788 -15.93 -25.75 -9.82
C LEU A 788 -16.01 -24.35 -10.45
N GLY A 789 -16.86 -24.19 -11.45
CA GLY A 789 -16.73 -23.09 -12.41
C GLY A 789 -15.50 -23.29 -13.31
N ALA A 790 -15.56 -22.82 -14.55
CA ALA A 790 -14.57 -23.13 -15.59
C ALA A 790 -13.14 -22.58 -15.35
N ASN A 791 -12.88 -21.89 -14.23
CA ASN A 791 -11.70 -21.06 -14.01
C ASN A 791 -10.75 -21.53 -12.89
N ILE A 792 -10.98 -22.68 -12.24
CA ILE A 792 -10.15 -23.14 -11.10
C ILE A 792 -8.98 -24.05 -11.52
N ILE A 793 -8.92 -24.49 -12.78
CA ILE A 793 -7.97 -25.54 -13.23
C ILE A 793 -6.53 -25.03 -13.41
N GLU A 794 -6.29 -23.71 -13.53
CA GLU A 794 -4.96 -23.16 -13.91
C GLU A 794 -4.04 -22.70 -12.74
N GLU A 795 -4.39 -22.94 -11.46
CA GLU A 795 -3.54 -22.53 -10.32
C GLU A 795 -3.17 -23.67 -9.35
N ILE A 796 -2.51 -24.71 -9.87
CA ILE A 796 -1.56 -25.53 -9.11
C ILE A 796 -0.31 -25.72 -9.98
N ASP A 797 0.67 -24.83 -9.83
CA ASP A 797 1.99 -24.95 -10.49
C ASP A 797 2.71 -26.23 -10.01
N GLU A 798 3.41 -26.88 -10.94
CA GLU A 798 4.18 -28.11 -10.73
C GLU A 798 5.46 -27.85 -9.91
N ASP A 799 5.41 -28.05 -8.59
CA ASP A 799 6.61 -28.17 -7.74
C ASP A 799 6.40 -29.29 -6.68
N SER A 800 6.33 -30.53 -7.14
CA SER A 800 6.50 -31.71 -6.30
C SER A 800 7.49 -32.69 -6.94
N GLU A 801 8.65 -32.84 -6.31
CA GLU A 801 9.69 -33.77 -6.74
C GLU A 801 9.12 -35.21 -6.83
N THR A 802 9.36 -35.88 -7.96
CA THR A 802 8.87 -37.23 -8.21
C THR A 802 9.63 -38.26 -7.38
N GLU A 803 8.96 -38.89 -6.40
CA GLU A 803 9.40 -40.18 -5.86
C GLU A 803 8.75 -41.34 -6.65
N GLU A 804 9.58 -42.24 -7.18
CA GLU A 804 9.16 -43.41 -7.96
C GLU A 804 8.44 -44.46 -7.10
N SER A 805 7.33 -45.05 -7.59
CA SER A 805 6.95 -46.43 -7.24
C SER A 805 6.03 -47.10 -8.27
N SER A 806 6.63 -47.95 -9.10
CA SER A 806 6.15 -49.24 -9.65
C SER A 806 4.66 -49.45 -10.00
N ASP A 807 4.44 -49.62 -11.31
CA ASP A 807 3.82 -50.79 -11.97
C ASP A 807 2.59 -51.48 -11.34
N GLU A 808 1.41 -51.32 -11.97
CA GLU A 808 0.50 -52.45 -12.32
C GLU A 808 -0.09 -52.21 -13.73
N GLU A 809 -0.25 -53.29 -14.52
CA GLU A 809 -0.65 -53.31 -15.94
C GLU A 809 -2.18 -53.50 -16.14
N PHE A 810 -2.61 -53.59 -17.41
CA PHE A 810 -3.92 -54.01 -17.95
C PHE A 810 -5.04 -52.94 -17.96
N ASP A 811 -5.82 -52.75 -19.03
CA ASP A 811 -5.78 -53.34 -20.39
C ASP A 811 -6.43 -52.38 -21.41
N ASP A 812 -5.98 -52.42 -22.67
CA ASP A 812 -6.58 -51.70 -23.79
C ASP A 812 -7.74 -52.51 -24.42
N GLU A 813 -8.90 -51.88 -24.65
CA GLU A 813 -9.86 -52.30 -25.68
C GLU A 813 -10.28 -51.10 -26.54
N GLU A 814 -9.75 -51.04 -27.78
CA GLU A 814 -10.27 -50.22 -28.88
C GLU A 814 -11.65 -50.75 -29.32
N ILE A 815 -12.65 -49.89 -29.58
CA ILE A 815 -13.57 -50.03 -30.72
C ILE A 815 -13.98 -48.63 -31.26
N ASP A 816 -13.47 -48.33 -32.44
CA ASP A 816 -14.01 -47.63 -33.63
C ASP A 816 -15.19 -46.63 -33.56
N ASP A 817 -15.01 -45.56 -34.36
CA ASP A 817 -16.04 -44.64 -34.86
C ASP A 817 -17.04 -45.32 -35.82
N GLU A 818 -18.34 -44.95 -35.77
CA GLU A 818 -19.23 -45.04 -36.94
C GLU A 818 -20.24 -43.87 -36.97
N GLU A 819 -20.24 -43.11 -38.09
CA GLU A 819 -21.29 -42.14 -38.46
C GLU A 819 -22.51 -42.89 -39.02
N ILE A 820 -23.75 -42.57 -38.61
CA ILE A 820 -24.96 -42.76 -39.45
C ILE A 820 -25.95 -41.60 -39.24
N ASP A 821 -26.52 -41.14 -40.36
CA ASP A 821 -27.47 -40.03 -40.52
C ASP A 821 -28.95 -40.36 -40.17
N ASP A 822 -29.79 -39.35 -40.43
CA ASP A 822 -31.17 -39.42 -40.96
C ASP A 822 -32.41 -39.45 -40.03
N GLU A 823 -33.09 -38.30 -40.09
CA GLU A 823 -34.50 -38.07 -40.46
C GLU A 823 -35.69 -38.50 -39.56
N GLU A 824 -36.75 -37.71 -39.79
CA GLU A 824 -38.06 -37.60 -39.13
C GLU A 824 -38.92 -38.88 -39.20
N THR A 825 -39.80 -39.13 -38.21
CA THR A 825 -41.28 -38.98 -38.37
C THR A 825 -42.10 -39.47 -37.15
N ASP A 826 -42.98 -38.58 -36.67
CA ASP A 826 -44.43 -38.70 -36.41
C ASP A 826 -45.12 -39.83 -35.60
N ASP A 827 -46.25 -39.40 -35.01
CA ASP A 827 -47.44 -40.14 -34.53
C ASP A 827 -47.31 -41.05 -33.30
N GLU A 828 -48.34 -41.25 -32.45
CA GLU A 828 -49.55 -40.50 -32.03
C GLU A 828 -50.04 -41.24 -30.75
N GLU A 829 -50.69 -40.57 -29.79
CA GLU A 829 -51.97 -41.05 -29.21
C GLU A 829 -52.52 -40.11 -28.12
N THR A 830 -53.84 -40.15 -27.94
CA THR A 830 -54.67 -39.15 -27.26
C THR A 830 -55.35 -39.68 -25.99
N ASP A 831 -56.26 -38.85 -25.43
CA ASP A 831 -57.39 -39.17 -24.53
C ASP A 831 -57.20 -38.89 -23.02
N ASP A 832 -58.13 -38.22 -22.30
CA ASP A 832 -59.32 -37.44 -22.70
C ASP A 832 -59.90 -36.65 -21.48
N LYS A 833 -60.74 -35.63 -21.73
CA LYS A 833 -61.71 -34.92 -20.83
C LYS A 833 -61.30 -34.48 -19.39
N GLY A 834 -61.56 -33.25 -18.96
CA GLY A 834 -62.15 -32.08 -19.62
C GLY A 834 -62.92 -31.16 -18.65
N PHE A 835 -62.83 -29.84 -18.86
CA PHE A 835 -63.84 -28.87 -18.41
C PHE A 835 -63.73 -27.59 -19.24
N GLN A 836 -64.80 -27.19 -19.93
CA GLN A 836 -64.94 -25.87 -20.53
C GLN A 836 -65.55 -24.92 -19.49
N ASP A 837 -65.12 -23.66 -19.42
CA ASP A 837 -66.00 -22.57 -19.87
C ASP A 837 -65.31 -21.21 -20.09
N SER A 838 -65.91 -20.41 -20.96
CA SER A 838 -65.88 -18.93 -21.08
C SER A 838 -64.57 -18.15 -20.81
N ASN A 839 -63.85 -17.77 -21.89
CA ASN A 839 -63.29 -16.41 -22.07
C ASN A 839 -62.56 -16.14 -23.41
N LYS A 840 -62.46 -17.10 -24.35
CA LYS A 840 -61.56 -16.97 -25.52
C LYS A 840 -62.02 -16.05 -26.67
N GLU A 841 -63.30 -15.70 -26.80
CA GLU A 841 -63.82 -14.96 -27.98
C GLU A 841 -63.70 -13.42 -27.94
N LYS A 842 -62.91 -12.82 -27.04
CA LYS A 842 -62.70 -11.35 -27.00
C LYS A 842 -61.26 -10.85 -27.23
N ASN A 843 -60.27 -11.75 -27.22
CA ASN A 843 -58.86 -11.35 -27.35
C ASN A 843 -58.31 -11.43 -28.78
N GLU A 844 -58.83 -12.33 -29.65
CA GLU A 844 -58.25 -12.53 -30.99
C GLU A 844 -58.61 -11.43 -32.00
N GLU A 845 -59.80 -10.81 -31.93
CA GLU A 845 -60.10 -9.59 -32.70
C GLU A 845 -59.29 -8.37 -32.22
N SER A 846 -58.91 -8.35 -30.94
CA SER A 846 -58.11 -7.27 -30.35
C SER A 846 -56.64 -7.39 -30.77
N GLN A 847 -56.02 -8.56 -30.64
CA GLN A 847 -54.62 -8.78 -31.01
C GLN A 847 -54.38 -8.63 -32.52
N ASN A 848 -55.29 -9.10 -33.37
CA ASN A 848 -55.20 -8.90 -34.83
C ASN A 848 -55.38 -7.43 -35.27
N LYS A 849 -56.04 -6.58 -34.48
CA LYS A 849 -56.02 -5.12 -34.68
C LYS A 849 -54.70 -4.50 -34.23
N PHE A 850 -54.17 -4.88 -33.06
CA PHE A 850 -52.91 -4.30 -32.54
C PHE A 850 -51.70 -4.61 -33.43
N ILE A 851 -51.55 -5.83 -33.93
CA ILE A 851 -50.43 -6.23 -34.82
C ILE A 851 -50.49 -5.48 -36.16
N LYS A 852 -51.68 -5.35 -36.77
CA LYS A 852 -51.88 -4.56 -38.01
C LYS A 852 -51.66 -3.05 -37.81
N VAL A 853 -51.84 -2.52 -36.60
CA VAL A 853 -51.59 -1.10 -36.28
C VAL A 853 -50.11 -0.82 -36.05
N GLN A 854 -49.35 -1.72 -35.42
CA GLN A 854 -47.89 -1.60 -35.32
C GLN A 854 -47.20 -1.64 -36.69
N GLY A 855 -47.57 -2.59 -37.56
CA GLY A 855 -47.00 -2.71 -38.90
C GLY A 855 -47.22 -1.47 -39.79
N ARG A 856 -48.35 -0.76 -39.63
CA ARG A 856 -48.61 0.49 -40.37
C ARG A 856 -47.78 1.68 -39.86
N LYS A 857 -47.63 1.84 -38.54
CA LYS A 857 -46.86 2.95 -37.95
C LYS A 857 -45.36 2.83 -38.20
N MET A 858 -44.82 1.62 -38.14
CA MET A 858 -43.41 1.36 -38.44
C MET A 858 -43.07 1.77 -39.90
N TYR A 859 -43.98 1.47 -40.83
CA TYR A 859 -43.86 1.83 -42.24
C TYR A 859 -43.96 3.35 -42.51
N GLU A 860 -44.66 4.12 -41.67
CA GLU A 860 -44.69 5.59 -41.78
C GLU A 860 -43.41 6.24 -41.25
N PHE A 861 -42.83 5.71 -40.17
CA PHE A 861 -41.59 6.25 -39.60
C PHE A 861 -40.36 5.95 -40.48
N GLU A 862 -40.29 4.75 -41.07
CA GLU A 862 -39.27 4.43 -42.08
C GLU A 862 -39.34 5.36 -43.30
N LYS A 863 -40.55 5.77 -43.70
CA LYS A 863 -40.75 6.75 -44.77
C LYS A 863 -40.24 8.14 -44.41
N TRP A 864 -40.38 8.57 -43.16
CA TRP A 864 -39.83 9.85 -42.67
C TRP A 864 -38.30 9.84 -42.58
N LEU A 865 -37.70 8.69 -42.25
CA LEU A 865 -36.25 8.46 -42.31
C LEU A 865 -35.73 8.49 -43.75
N ILE A 866 -36.44 7.87 -44.68
CA ILE A 866 -36.08 7.87 -46.11
C ILE A 866 -36.33 9.25 -46.75
N GLY A 867 -37.24 10.06 -46.21
CA GLY A 867 -37.64 11.36 -46.74
C GLY A 867 -38.73 11.28 -47.82
N GLU A 868 -39.55 10.23 -47.81
CA GLU A 868 -40.67 10.04 -48.75
C GLU A 868 -41.79 11.06 -48.51
N ASP A 869 -41.93 11.56 -47.28
CA ASP A 869 -42.79 12.68 -46.89
C ASP A 869 -42.34 13.99 -47.53
N ILE A 870 -41.04 14.32 -47.43
CA ILE A 870 -40.45 15.53 -48.03
C ILE A 870 -40.62 15.50 -49.55
N LYS A 871 -40.41 14.34 -50.19
CA LYS A 871 -40.66 14.17 -51.63
C LYS A 871 -42.11 14.42 -52.01
N LYS A 872 -43.09 13.90 -51.26
CA LYS A 872 -44.52 14.13 -51.54
C LYS A 872 -44.95 15.58 -51.34
N ILE A 873 -44.27 16.33 -50.48
CA ILE A 873 -44.49 17.78 -50.32
C ILE A 873 -43.90 18.53 -51.52
N GLU A 874 -42.71 18.15 -51.99
CA GLU A 874 -42.09 18.70 -53.22
C GLU A 874 -42.92 18.38 -54.47
N GLU A 875 -43.33 17.12 -54.67
CA GLU A 875 -44.19 16.68 -55.78
C GLU A 875 -45.54 17.42 -55.81
N ARG A 876 -46.14 17.67 -54.64
CA ARG A 876 -47.35 18.50 -54.53
C ARG A 876 -47.06 19.96 -54.88
N LYS A 877 -45.97 20.54 -54.36
CA LYS A 877 -45.58 21.94 -54.66
C LYS A 877 -45.41 22.15 -56.16
N ASP A 878 -44.76 21.21 -56.85
CA ASP A 878 -44.59 21.23 -58.31
C ASP A 878 -45.92 21.01 -59.06
N HIS A 879 -46.80 20.12 -58.59
CA HIS A 879 -48.12 19.91 -59.19
C HIS A 879 -49.03 21.15 -59.06
N TRP A 880 -48.91 21.92 -57.98
CA TRP A 880 -49.64 23.18 -57.78
C TRP A 880 -49.04 24.37 -58.54
N LEU A 881 -47.72 24.40 -58.75
CA LEU A 881 -47.05 25.44 -59.56
C LEU A 881 -47.35 25.33 -61.06
N ASN A 882 -47.81 24.17 -61.54
CA ASN A 882 -48.08 23.91 -62.95
C ASN A 882 -49.58 23.93 -63.34
N ASN A 883 -50.50 24.04 -62.38
CA ASN A 883 -51.94 24.14 -62.62
C ASN A 883 -52.46 25.53 -62.22
N GLU A 884 -52.46 26.47 -63.18
CA GLU A 884 -53.32 27.64 -63.11
C GLU A 884 -54.76 27.24 -63.50
N GLU A 885 -55.76 27.91 -62.90
CA GLU A 885 -57.21 27.75 -63.11
C GLU A 885 -57.89 26.48 -62.54
N THR A 886 -58.59 26.64 -61.40
CA THR A 886 -60.05 26.37 -61.30
C THR A 886 -60.62 27.09 -60.07
N ASP A 887 -61.64 27.93 -60.27
CA ASP A 887 -62.45 28.53 -59.21
C ASP A 887 -63.49 27.54 -58.67
N SER A 888 -63.62 27.43 -57.34
CA SER A 888 -64.90 27.21 -56.66
C SER A 888 -64.80 27.52 -55.17
N ASP A 889 -65.70 28.36 -54.66
CA ASP A 889 -65.85 28.63 -53.23
C ASP A 889 -66.33 27.38 -52.48
N ASP A 890 -65.47 26.76 -51.67
CA ASP A 890 -65.81 26.01 -50.44
C ASP A 890 -64.52 25.67 -49.65
N ASP A 891 -64.67 25.40 -48.35
CA ASP A 891 -63.65 24.96 -47.36
C ASP A 891 -62.54 25.96 -46.94
N GLU A 892 -62.89 26.84 -45.99
CA GLU A 892 -61.98 27.69 -45.19
C GLU A 892 -60.89 26.88 -44.42
N PHE A 893 -61.05 25.56 -44.30
CA PHE A 893 -60.13 24.66 -43.58
C PHE A 893 -58.92 24.19 -44.40
N ILE A 894 -58.92 24.32 -45.73
CA ILE A 894 -57.80 23.85 -46.60
C ILE A 894 -56.67 24.90 -46.66
N ASN A 895 -56.93 26.14 -46.25
CA ASN A 895 -56.05 27.29 -46.49
C ASN A 895 -54.74 27.25 -45.69
N GLU A 896 -54.74 26.77 -44.44
CA GLU A 896 -53.50 26.65 -43.64
C GLU A 896 -52.54 25.58 -44.19
N GLU A 897 -53.05 24.41 -44.59
CA GLU A 897 -52.24 23.32 -45.12
C GLU A 897 -51.66 23.68 -46.52
N LEU A 898 -52.44 24.39 -47.35
CA LEU A 898 -51.96 24.97 -48.61
C LEU A 898 -50.91 26.07 -48.41
N GLN A 899 -51.07 26.95 -47.41
CA GLN A 899 -50.06 27.96 -47.09
C GLN A 899 -48.76 27.32 -46.56
N PHE A 900 -48.86 26.27 -45.75
CA PHE A 900 -47.71 25.51 -45.28
C PHE A 900 -46.93 24.89 -46.45
N VAL A 901 -47.59 24.21 -47.39
CA VAL A 901 -46.92 23.61 -48.56
C VAL A 901 -46.31 24.66 -49.50
N LYS A 902 -46.97 25.82 -49.70
CA LYS A 902 -46.40 26.95 -50.47
C LYS A 902 -45.11 27.48 -49.82
N ASN A 903 -45.15 27.70 -48.50
CA ASN A 903 -44.05 28.31 -47.74
C ASN A 903 -43.00 27.29 -47.24
N TYR A 904 -43.17 26.00 -47.51
CA TYR A 904 -42.21 24.97 -47.11
C TYR A 904 -40.88 25.12 -47.86
N GLU A 905 -39.82 25.45 -47.12
CA GLU A 905 -38.43 25.37 -47.55
C GLU A 905 -37.80 24.08 -46.99
N LYS A 906 -37.06 23.35 -47.83
CA LYS A 906 -36.42 22.09 -47.45
C LYS A 906 -35.33 22.35 -46.39
N PRO A 907 -35.44 21.84 -45.15
CA PRO A 907 -34.42 22.06 -44.13
C PRO A 907 -33.14 21.30 -44.51
N ASN A 908 -32.05 22.05 -44.71
CA ASN A 908 -30.70 21.54 -44.99
C ASN A 908 -29.75 21.72 -43.78
N THR A 909 -30.29 22.04 -42.61
CA THR A 909 -29.54 22.23 -41.36
C THR A 909 -28.93 20.92 -40.86
N ASP A 910 -27.89 21.03 -40.03
CA ASP A 910 -27.24 19.89 -39.38
C ASP A 910 -26.91 20.24 -37.92
N ARG A 911 -27.96 20.60 -37.16
CA ARG A 911 -27.91 21.05 -35.76
C ARG A 911 -27.31 19.99 -34.82
N SER A 912 -26.91 20.46 -33.64
CA SER A 912 -26.40 19.60 -32.57
C SER A 912 -27.51 18.73 -31.96
N LEU A 913 -27.15 17.58 -31.36
CA LEU A 913 -28.14 16.67 -30.77
C LEU A 913 -28.94 17.34 -29.64
N ASN A 914 -28.29 18.21 -28.86
CA ASN A 914 -28.93 18.91 -27.73
C ASN A 914 -30.03 19.87 -28.22
N GLU A 915 -29.77 20.66 -29.27
CA GLU A 915 -30.78 21.53 -29.91
C GLU A 915 -31.95 20.74 -30.51
N LEU A 916 -31.69 19.52 -31.02
CA LEU A 916 -32.72 18.66 -31.60
C LEU A 916 -33.60 17.97 -30.55
N LEU A 917 -33.12 17.83 -29.30
CA LEU A 917 -33.90 17.29 -28.19
C LEU A 917 -34.84 18.33 -27.57
N GLU A 918 -34.56 19.63 -27.75
CA GLU A 918 -35.43 20.74 -27.30
C GLU A 918 -36.50 21.14 -28.35
N ASP A 919 -36.30 20.83 -29.63
CA ASP A 919 -37.22 21.19 -30.73
C ASP A 919 -38.23 20.07 -31.04
N CYS A 920 -39.50 20.28 -30.66
CA CYS A 920 -40.60 19.34 -30.94
C CYS A 920 -40.98 19.21 -32.43
N SER A 921 -40.40 20.00 -33.35
CA SER A 921 -40.88 20.14 -34.74
C SER A 921 -40.10 19.31 -35.77
N ILE A 922 -40.47 18.04 -35.95
CA ILE A 922 -39.91 17.10 -36.95
C ILE A 922 -39.92 17.66 -38.38
N TRP A 923 -40.85 18.56 -38.71
CA TRP A 923 -40.98 19.18 -40.03
C TRP A 923 -39.92 20.24 -40.35
N LYS A 924 -39.29 20.81 -39.31
CA LYS A 924 -38.14 21.73 -39.44
C LYS A 924 -36.80 20.98 -39.48
N MET A 925 -36.80 19.67 -39.23
CA MET A 925 -35.58 18.86 -39.16
C MET A 925 -35.16 18.34 -40.53
N SER A 926 -33.86 18.43 -40.84
CA SER A 926 -33.30 17.81 -42.05
C SER A 926 -33.30 16.27 -41.96
N LYS A 927 -33.15 15.59 -43.09
CA LYS A 927 -33.02 14.12 -43.10
C LYS A 927 -31.86 13.62 -42.23
N LYS A 928 -30.75 14.37 -42.15
CA LYS A 928 -29.61 14.02 -41.28
C LYS A 928 -29.94 14.19 -39.80
N GLU A 929 -30.62 15.28 -39.45
CA GLU A 929 -31.07 15.57 -38.08
C GLU A 929 -32.05 14.50 -37.58
N ARG A 930 -33.03 14.10 -38.42
CA ARG A 930 -33.97 13.00 -38.12
C ARG A 930 -33.28 11.66 -37.92
N GLN A 931 -32.28 11.35 -38.75
CA GLN A 931 -31.46 10.13 -38.61
C GLN A 931 -30.72 10.12 -37.26
N LYS A 932 -30.01 11.22 -36.92
CA LYS A 932 -29.33 11.39 -35.62
C LYS A 932 -30.27 11.18 -34.43
N LEU A 933 -31.46 11.78 -34.47
CA LEU A 933 -32.44 11.70 -33.38
C LEU A 933 -33.03 10.30 -33.22
N HIS A 934 -33.34 9.62 -34.34
CA HIS A 934 -33.78 8.22 -34.34
C HIS A 934 -32.70 7.28 -33.80
N ASP A 935 -31.44 7.45 -34.23
CA ASP A 935 -30.34 6.58 -33.83
C ASP A 935 -30.05 6.75 -32.32
N TYR A 936 -30.19 7.97 -31.78
CA TYR A 936 -30.17 8.26 -30.34
C TYR A 936 -31.33 7.59 -29.57
N TRP A 937 -32.58 7.74 -30.03
CA TRP A 937 -33.73 7.11 -29.37
C TRP A 937 -33.69 5.58 -29.42
N ARG A 938 -33.18 5.00 -30.51
CA ARG A 938 -32.96 3.55 -30.62
C ARG A 938 -31.92 3.08 -29.60
N ALA A 939 -30.77 3.75 -29.54
CA ALA A 939 -29.72 3.42 -28.56
C ALA A 939 -30.26 3.45 -27.12
N LYS A 940 -31.03 4.49 -26.75
CA LYS A 940 -31.63 4.61 -25.42
C LYS A 940 -32.67 3.51 -25.10
N LEU A 941 -33.48 3.11 -26.08
CA LEU A 941 -34.45 2.01 -25.91
C LEU A 941 -33.78 0.64 -25.80
N ASP A 942 -32.68 0.43 -26.52
CA ASP A 942 -31.92 -0.81 -26.45
C ASP A 942 -31.10 -0.89 -25.14
N GLU A 943 -30.65 0.24 -24.60
CA GLU A 943 -30.03 0.38 -23.26
C GLU A 943 -31.01 0.00 -22.13
N GLU A 944 -32.22 0.57 -22.11
CA GLU A 944 -33.26 0.20 -21.13
C GLU A 944 -33.63 -1.30 -21.20
N ARG A 945 -33.61 -1.89 -22.40
CA ARG A 945 -33.86 -3.33 -22.59
C ARG A 945 -32.70 -4.19 -22.11
N LEU A 946 -31.46 -3.78 -22.40
CA LEU A 946 -30.25 -4.47 -21.95
C LEU A 946 -30.20 -4.51 -20.41
N LEU A 947 -30.46 -3.39 -19.75
CA LEU A 947 -30.53 -3.29 -18.29
C LEU A 947 -31.58 -4.24 -17.72
N ASN A 948 -32.80 -4.24 -18.25
CA ASN A 948 -33.88 -5.13 -17.80
C ASN A 948 -33.56 -6.63 -18.02
N LEU A 949 -32.87 -6.99 -19.10
CA LEU A 949 -32.42 -8.36 -19.34
C LEU A 949 -31.29 -8.76 -18.38
N GLN A 950 -30.34 -7.86 -18.13
CA GLN A 950 -29.24 -8.08 -17.19
C GLN A 950 -29.74 -8.28 -15.76
N THR A 951 -30.67 -7.45 -15.27
CA THR A 951 -31.26 -7.62 -13.93
C THR A 951 -31.97 -8.98 -13.77
N LYS A 952 -32.67 -9.45 -14.82
CA LYS A 952 -33.30 -10.78 -14.80
C LYS A 952 -32.26 -11.91 -14.83
N HIS A 953 -31.24 -11.80 -15.67
CA HIS A 953 -30.16 -12.77 -15.73
C HIS A 953 -29.44 -12.89 -14.40
N GLU A 954 -29.12 -11.75 -13.77
CA GLU A 954 -28.44 -11.70 -12.48
C GLU A 954 -29.28 -12.32 -11.36
N GLY A 955 -30.59 -12.08 -11.35
CA GLY A 955 -31.52 -12.76 -10.42
C GLY A 955 -31.52 -14.29 -10.59
N CYS A 956 -31.71 -14.80 -11.81
CA CYS A 956 -31.66 -16.24 -12.07
C CYS A 956 -30.28 -16.86 -11.79
N ARG A 957 -29.20 -16.08 -11.96
CA ARG A 957 -27.82 -16.49 -11.65
C ARG A 957 -27.58 -16.60 -10.14
N GLN A 958 -28.17 -15.71 -9.35
CA GLN A 958 -28.17 -15.81 -7.89
C GLN A 958 -28.94 -17.04 -7.41
N GLU A 959 -30.17 -17.26 -7.91
CA GLU A 959 -30.97 -18.46 -7.59
C GLU A 959 -30.21 -19.76 -7.92
N LEU A 960 -29.50 -19.81 -9.04
CA LEU A 960 -28.69 -20.96 -9.46
C LEU A 960 -27.44 -21.16 -8.58
N ASN A 961 -26.77 -20.09 -8.16
CA ASN A 961 -25.66 -20.18 -7.21
C ASN A 961 -26.13 -20.63 -5.82
N ASP A 962 -27.28 -20.14 -5.35
CA ASP A 962 -27.86 -20.53 -4.05
C ASP A 962 -28.18 -22.04 -4.00
N ILE A 963 -28.65 -22.63 -5.11
CA ILE A 963 -28.89 -24.07 -5.24
C ILE A 963 -27.57 -24.85 -5.10
N TYR A 964 -26.48 -24.41 -5.74
CA TYR A 964 -25.19 -25.07 -5.65
C TYR A 964 -24.50 -24.89 -4.30
N ASP A 965 -24.67 -23.74 -3.65
CA ASP A 965 -24.17 -23.52 -2.28
C ASP A 965 -24.95 -24.35 -1.25
N GLU A 966 -26.24 -24.62 -1.43
CA GLU A 966 -26.99 -25.56 -0.58
C GLU A 966 -26.50 -27.02 -0.74
N GLU A 967 -26.15 -27.46 -1.96
CA GLU A 967 -25.55 -28.79 -2.17
C GLU A 967 -24.18 -28.91 -1.48
N ARG A 968 -23.29 -27.93 -1.69
CA ARG A 968 -21.99 -27.85 -0.98
C ARG A 968 -22.18 -27.82 0.54
N ARG A 969 -23.20 -27.10 1.03
CA ARG A 969 -23.53 -27.02 2.46
C ARG A 969 -23.92 -28.38 3.04
N GLN A 970 -24.69 -29.19 2.32
CA GLN A 970 -25.02 -30.55 2.79
C GLN A 970 -23.77 -31.44 2.91
N ILE A 971 -22.81 -31.32 1.99
CA ILE A 971 -21.52 -32.02 2.10
C ILE A 971 -20.76 -31.54 3.34
N LEU A 972 -20.59 -30.22 3.49
CA LEU A 972 -19.78 -29.63 4.57
C LEU A 972 -20.39 -29.77 5.98
N LEU A 973 -21.72 -29.85 6.10
CA LEU A 973 -22.40 -30.15 7.37
C LEU A 973 -22.21 -31.61 7.82
N ASN A 974 -21.95 -32.53 6.90
CA ASN A 974 -21.63 -33.93 7.20
C ASN A 974 -20.14 -34.15 7.52
N SER A 975 -19.28 -33.19 7.21
CA SER A 975 -17.85 -33.22 7.53
C SER A 975 -17.56 -32.94 9.01
N ASP A 976 -16.55 -33.61 9.56
CA ASP A 976 -16.07 -33.36 10.93
C ASP A 976 -15.19 -32.11 11.02
N VAL A 977 -14.52 -31.79 9.92
CA VAL A 977 -13.45 -30.80 9.80
C VAL A 977 -13.57 -30.15 8.43
N ILE A 978 -13.39 -28.83 8.39
CA ILE A 978 -13.30 -28.07 7.15
C ILE A 978 -11.98 -27.29 7.18
N GLY A 979 -11.01 -27.72 6.38
CA GLY A 979 -9.74 -27.01 6.20
C GLY A 979 -9.79 -26.10 4.99
N MET A 980 -9.35 -24.85 5.13
CA MET A 980 -9.28 -23.89 4.02
C MET A 980 -8.13 -22.89 4.17
N THR A 981 -7.71 -22.28 3.07
CA THR A 981 -6.80 -21.14 3.10
C THR A 981 -7.53 -19.87 3.56
N THR A 982 -6.79 -18.85 3.97
CA THR A 982 -7.35 -17.50 4.25
C THR A 982 -8.10 -16.93 3.03
N SER A 983 -7.59 -17.14 1.81
CA SER A 983 -8.24 -16.74 0.55
C SER A 983 -9.50 -17.57 0.25
N GLY A 984 -9.48 -18.88 0.53
CA GLY A 984 -10.65 -19.76 0.43
C GLY A 984 -11.75 -19.37 1.42
N ALA A 985 -11.36 -19.00 2.65
CA ALA A 985 -12.27 -18.50 3.68
C ALA A 985 -12.98 -17.21 3.28
N ALA A 986 -12.25 -16.28 2.65
CA ALA A 986 -12.84 -15.08 2.07
C ALA A 986 -13.81 -15.44 0.92
N LYS A 987 -13.39 -16.27 -0.04
CA LYS A 987 -14.21 -16.63 -1.22
C LYS A 987 -15.52 -17.33 -0.86
N LEU A 988 -15.49 -18.25 0.10
CA LEU A 988 -16.64 -19.08 0.50
C LEU A 988 -17.37 -18.53 1.74
N GLN A 989 -17.30 -17.22 1.99
CA GLN A 989 -17.73 -16.63 3.25
C GLN A 989 -19.26 -16.72 3.49
N ASN A 990 -20.08 -16.75 2.43
CA ASN A 990 -21.51 -17.07 2.54
C ASN A 990 -21.73 -18.50 3.04
N LEU A 991 -21.02 -19.47 2.46
CA LEU A 991 -21.08 -20.88 2.84
C LEU A 991 -20.64 -21.09 4.31
N ILE A 992 -19.58 -20.39 4.75
CA ILE A 992 -19.14 -20.38 6.16
C ILE A 992 -20.24 -19.82 7.08
N LYS A 993 -20.88 -18.70 6.71
CA LYS A 993 -22.04 -18.13 7.44
C LYS A 993 -23.21 -19.13 7.55
N TYR A 994 -23.45 -19.98 6.54
CA TYR A 994 -24.51 -20.98 6.56
C TYR A 994 -24.17 -22.29 7.30
N ILE A 995 -22.88 -22.61 7.41
CA ILE A 995 -22.37 -23.72 8.23
C ILE A 995 -22.32 -23.31 9.71
N ASP A 996 -22.05 -22.03 9.97
CA ASP A 996 -22.04 -21.37 11.28
C ASP A 996 -21.17 -22.09 12.34
N PRO A 997 -19.87 -22.31 12.04
CA PRO A 997 -18.98 -23.13 12.86
C PRO A 997 -18.76 -22.56 14.26
N LYS A 998 -18.88 -23.43 15.28
CA LYS A 998 -18.71 -23.04 16.69
C LYS A 998 -17.25 -22.89 17.11
N ILE A 999 -16.35 -23.61 16.45
CA ILE A 999 -14.91 -23.60 16.72
C ILE A 999 -14.17 -23.22 15.45
N ILE A 1000 -13.32 -22.21 15.57
CA ILE A 1000 -12.42 -21.76 14.50
C ILE A 1000 -10.97 -21.86 15.03
N ILE A 1001 -10.12 -22.58 14.29
CA ILE A 1001 -8.68 -22.70 14.55
C ILE A 1001 -7.96 -21.98 13.42
N CYS A 1002 -7.09 -21.04 13.75
CA CYS A 1002 -6.25 -20.32 12.79
C CYS A 1002 -4.78 -20.68 13.04
N GLU A 1003 -4.15 -21.33 12.07
CA GLU A 1003 -2.72 -21.62 12.06
C GLU A 1003 -1.95 -20.47 11.36
N GLU A 1004 -0.75 -20.20 11.85
CA GLU A 1004 0.10 -19.08 11.45
C GLU A 1004 -0.57 -17.70 11.59
N ALA A 1005 -1.41 -17.56 12.63
CA ALA A 1005 -2.20 -16.36 12.94
C ALA A 1005 -1.37 -15.08 13.19
N GLY A 1006 -0.04 -15.18 13.28
CA GLY A 1006 0.88 -14.05 13.29
C GLY A 1006 1.02 -13.37 11.93
N GLU A 1007 0.94 -14.14 10.84
CA GLU A 1007 1.07 -13.70 9.43
C GLU A 1007 -0.28 -13.36 8.78
N VAL A 1008 -1.40 -13.55 9.49
CA VAL A 1008 -2.76 -13.29 8.97
C VAL A 1008 -3.26 -11.90 9.38
N LEU A 1009 -3.64 -11.07 8.40
CA LEU A 1009 -4.30 -9.78 8.63
C LEU A 1009 -5.56 -9.92 9.48
N GLU A 1010 -5.76 -9.01 10.44
CA GLU A 1010 -6.94 -9.03 11.33
C GLU A 1010 -8.26 -9.06 10.54
N ALA A 1011 -8.37 -8.29 9.46
CA ALA A 1011 -9.54 -8.26 8.58
C ALA A 1011 -9.95 -9.65 8.04
N HIS A 1012 -8.98 -10.52 7.75
CA HIS A 1012 -9.26 -11.87 7.25
C HIS A 1012 -9.83 -12.77 8.36
N ILE A 1013 -9.29 -12.70 9.59
CA ILE A 1013 -9.84 -13.46 10.72
C ILE A 1013 -11.24 -12.95 11.05
N LEU A 1014 -11.45 -11.63 11.12
CA LEU A 1014 -12.76 -11.02 11.32
C LEU A 1014 -13.78 -11.47 10.26
N SER A 1015 -13.35 -11.66 9.01
CA SER A 1015 -14.22 -12.12 7.92
C SER A 1015 -14.70 -13.56 8.07
N ALA A 1016 -13.92 -14.42 8.74
CA ALA A 1016 -14.28 -15.82 8.97
C ALA A 1016 -15.13 -16.04 10.23
N LEU A 1017 -15.22 -15.07 11.14
CA LEU A 1017 -16.02 -15.17 12.36
C LEU A 1017 -17.53 -15.17 12.05
N THR A 1018 -18.26 -16.10 12.65
CA THR A 1018 -19.72 -16.19 12.53
C THR A 1018 -20.43 -15.93 13.87
N PRO A 1019 -21.74 -15.61 13.88
CA PRO A 1019 -22.46 -15.33 15.12
C PRO A 1019 -22.50 -16.51 16.12
N SER A 1020 -22.42 -17.76 15.64
CA SER A 1020 -22.29 -18.94 16.51
C SER A 1020 -20.86 -19.34 16.84
N THR A 1021 -19.83 -18.62 16.40
CA THR A 1021 -18.46 -18.89 16.88
C THR A 1021 -18.39 -18.68 18.40
N GLN A 1022 -18.03 -19.75 19.12
CA GLN A 1022 -17.94 -19.80 20.59
C GLN A 1022 -16.53 -20.04 21.09
N HIS A 1023 -15.60 -20.38 20.19
CA HIS A 1023 -14.22 -20.72 20.50
C HIS A 1023 -13.32 -20.35 19.31
N LEU A 1024 -12.34 -19.46 19.56
CA LEU A 1024 -11.32 -19.06 18.60
C LEU A 1024 -9.94 -19.45 19.13
N ILE A 1025 -9.21 -20.29 18.40
CA ILE A 1025 -7.86 -20.73 18.75
C ILE A 1025 -6.90 -20.15 17.72
N LEU A 1026 -6.02 -19.25 18.14
CA LEU A 1026 -4.99 -18.65 17.30
C LEU A 1026 -3.64 -19.27 17.65
N ILE A 1027 -3.03 -19.96 16.69
CA ILE A 1027 -1.69 -20.55 16.79
C ILE A 1027 -0.79 -19.79 15.82
N GLY A 1028 0.32 -19.25 16.28
CA GLY A 1028 1.21 -18.48 15.41
C GLY A 1028 2.45 -17.97 16.14
N ASP A 1029 3.08 -16.95 15.58
CA ASP A 1029 4.17 -16.23 16.24
C ASP A 1029 4.19 -14.77 15.78
N HIS A 1030 4.20 -13.84 16.73
CA HIS A 1030 4.22 -12.39 16.44
C HIS A 1030 5.64 -11.83 16.31
N ASN A 1031 6.66 -12.64 16.59
CA ASN A 1031 8.07 -12.28 16.43
C ASN A 1031 8.68 -12.83 15.12
N GLN A 1032 7.85 -13.42 14.25
CA GLN A 1032 8.21 -13.86 12.90
C GLN A 1032 7.72 -12.83 11.87
N LEU A 1033 7.28 -13.25 10.68
CA LEU A 1033 6.78 -12.33 9.66
C LEU A 1033 5.44 -11.73 10.09
N ARG A 1034 5.24 -10.45 9.76
CA ARG A 1034 3.93 -9.81 9.79
C ARG A 1034 3.21 -10.04 8.47
N PRO A 1035 1.87 -9.89 8.43
CA PRO A 1035 1.11 -9.92 7.19
C PRO A 1035 1.65 -8.89 6.18
N SER A 1036 1.78 -9.28 4.92
CA SER A 1036 2.16 -8.37 3.85
C SER A 1036 1.03 -7.38 3.52
N VAL A 1037 1.40 -6.10 3.35
CA VAL A 1037 0.53 -5.03 2.88
C VAL A 1037 1.13 -4.43 1.62
N SER A 1038 0.30 -4.04 0.65
CA SER A 1038 0.79 -3.51 -0.63
C SER A 1038 1.18 -2.03 -0.56
N THR A 1039 0.65 -1.28 0.41
CA THR A 1039 0.93 0.14 0.65
C THR A 1039 1.81 0.32 1.89
N TYR A 1040 3.06 0.77 1.68
CA TYR A 1040 4.05 0.91 2.74
C TYR A 1040 3.64 1.93 3.82
N SER A 1041 3.01 3.04 3.44
CA SER A 1041 2.50 4.06 4.37
C SER A 1041 1.40 3.57 5.36
N LEU A 1042 0.82 2.38 5.15
CA LEU A 1042 -0.09 1.73 6.09
C LEU A 1042 0.61 0.69 7.01
N SER A 1043 1.86 0.33 6.69
CA SER A 1043 2.71 -0.57 7.49
C SER A 1043 3.25 0.14 8.73
N MET A 1044 3.28 -0.57 9.87
CA MET A 1044 3.94 -0.14 11.12
C MET A 1044 5.43 0.23 10.97
N GLU A 1045 6.08 -0.19 9.89
CA GLU A 1045 7.47 0.17 9.58
C GLU A 1045 7.62 1.61 9.07
N SER A 1046 6.51 2.23 8.67
CA SER A 1046 6.48 3.63 8.24
C SER A 1046 6.04 4.55 9.39
N GLN A 1047 6.56 5.78 9.42
CA GLN A 1047 6.20 6.79 10.43
C GLN A 1047 4.71 7.17 10.42
N ILE A 1048 4.04 6.98 9.28
CA ILE A 1048 2.60 7.23 9.13
C ILE A 1048 1.81 5.99 9.57
N GLY A 1049 2.24 4.80 9.15
CA GLY A 1049 1.57 3.54 9.46
C GLY A 1049 1.72 3.07 10.90
N GLU A 1050 2.61 3.65 11.72
CA GLU A 1050 2.56 3.51 13.19
C GLU A 1050 1.20 3.95 13.78
N ILE A 1051 0.50 4.89 13.10
CA ILE A 1051 -0.82 5.41 13.47
C ILE A 1051 -1.97 4.49 13.01
N TYR A 1052 -1.79 3.82 11.87
CA TYR A 1052 -2.82 2.99 11.23
C TYR A 1052 -2.72 1.50 11.60
N GLN A 1053 -1.51 0.95 11.67
CA GLN A 1053 -1.18 -0.43 12.06
C GLN A 1053 -1.98 -1.48 11.28
N LEU A 1054 -2.01 -1.40 9.95
CA LEU A 1054 -2.76 -2.36 9.12
C LEU A 1054 -2.14 -3.75 9.12
N ASN A 1055 -0.80 -3.83 9.01
CA ASN A 1055 -0.06 -5.09 9.09
C ASN A 1055 0.14 -5.61 10.53
N LYS A 1056 -0.63 -5.12 11.51
CA LYS A 1056 -0.66 -5.73 12.84
C LYS A 1056 -1.68 -6.87 12.84
N SER A 1057 -1.23 -8.09 13.06
CA SER A 1057 -2.14 -9.24 13.12
C SER A 1057 -3.01 -9.19 14.37
N LEU A 1058 -4.15 -9.90 14.34
CA LEU A 1058 -5.02 -10.01 15.51
C LEU A 1058 -4.29 -10.67 16.70
N PHE A 1059 -3.39 -11.61 16.40
CA PHE A 1059 -2.53 -12.24 17.40
C PHE A 1059 -1.66 -11.19 18.10
N GLU A 1060 -0.87 -10.42 17.33
CA GLU A 1060 0.02 -9.37 17.86
C GLU A 1060 -0.77 -8.31 18.64
N ARG A 1061 -1.94 -7.90 18.13
CA ARG A 1061 -2.83 -6.92 18.80
C ARG A 1061 -3.27 -7.37 20.19
N PHE A 1062 -3.56 -8.66 20.38
CA PHE A 1062 -3.94 -9.19 21.70
C PHE A 1062 -2.76 -9.41 22.65
N VAL A 1063 -1.54 -9.61 22.14
CA VAL A 1063 -0.33 -9.75 22.95
C VAL A 1063 0.15 -8.41 23.49
N ASP A 1064 0.26 -7.40 22.61
CA ASP A 1064 0.70 -6.05 22.98
C ASP A 1064 -0.40 -5.24 23.71
N GLY A 1065 -1.65 -5.59 23.44
CA GLY A 1065 -2.85 -5.04 24.05
C GLY A 1065 -3.26 -3.64 23.60
N ASN A 1066 -2.43 -2.90 22.86
CA ASN A 1066 -2.72 -1.59 22.24
C ASN A 1066 -3.50 -0.62 23.17
N ASN A 1067 -3.10 -0.51 24.43
CA ASN A 1067 -3.74 0.31 25.48
C ASN A 1067 -5.24 -0.01 25.76
N ALA A 1068 -5.71 -1.20 25.39
CA ALA A 1068 -7.08 -1.66 25.63
C ALA A 1068 -7.12 -2.99 26.42
N ILE A 1069 -6.81 -4.12 25.77
CA ILE A 1069 -6.93 -5.46 26.35
C ILE A 1069 -5.72 -6.32 25.98
N THR A 1070 -4.97 -6.78 26.97
CA THR A 1070 -4.03 -7.90 26.81
C THR A 1070 -4.72 -9.22 27.13
N ILE A 1071 -4.49 -10.23 26.27
CA ILE A 1071 -4.89 -11.62 26.51
C ILE A 1071 -3.64 -12.43 26.83
N GLU A 1072 -3.74 -13.28 27.86
CA GLU A 1072 -2.64 -14.16 28.26
C GLU A 1072 -2.31 -15.20 27.18
N ARG A 1073 -1.09 -15.14 26.64
CA ARG A 1073 -0.55 -16.10 25.66
C ARG A 1073 0.17 -17.28 26.31
N THR A 1074 0.08 -18.45 25.70
CA THR A 1074 0.86 -19.62 26.08
C THR A 1074 1.97 -19.87 25.06
N ARG A 1075 3.24 -19.72 25.47
CA ARG A 1075 4.42 -19.90 24.61
C ARG A 1075 4.92 -21.35 24.68
N LEU A 1076 5.21 -21.94 23.52
CA LEU A 1076 5.93 -23.21 23.39
C LEU A 1076 7.44 -22.96 23.53
N LEU A 1077 8.14 -23.76 24.34
CA LEU A 1077 9.54 -23.47 24.72
C LEU A 1077 10.57 -24.36 24.03
N THR A 1078 10.26 -25.65 23.82
CA THR A 1078 11.26 -26.63 23.35
C THR A 1078 11.27 -26.80 21.83
N GLN A 1079 12.30 -26.27 21.16
CA GLN A 1079 12.50 -26.42 19.71
C GLN A 1079 13.08 -27.80 19.37
N ARG A 1080 12.61 -28.41 18.28
CA ARG A 1080 12.94 -29.78 17.86
C ARG A 1080 13.43 -29.89 16.42
N ARG A 1081 13.71 -28.78 15.73
CA ARG A 1081 14.00 -28.74 14.29
C ARG A 1081 15.43 -28.30 13.99
N MET A 1082 15.89 -27.26 14.66
CA MET A 1082 17.14 -26.58 14.35
C MET A 1082 18.29 -27.24 15.11
N ARG A 1083 19.49 -27.23 14.51
CA ARG A 1083 20.72 -27.53 15.26
C ARG A 1083 20.96 -26.47 16.32
N ASN A 1084 21.60 -26.86 17.41
CA ASN A 1084 21.94 -25.97 18.53
C ASN A 1084 22.75 -24.74 18.06
N GLU A 1085 23.66 -24.90 17.09
CA GLU A 1085 24.44 -23.78 16.52
C GLU A 1085 23.60 -22.80 15.67
N ILE A 1086 22.38 -23.16 15.29
CA ILE A 1086 21.43 -22.31 14.56
C ILE A 1086 20.41 -21.71 15.53
N SER A 1087 19.90 -22.49 16.49
CA SER A 1087 18.98 -21.98 17.51
C SER A 1087 19.65 -20.96 18.43
N GLU A 1088 20.93 -21.10 18.76
CA GLU A 1088 21.70 -20.13 19.56
C GLU A 1088 21.66 -18.71 18.95
N LEU A 1089 21.65 -18.58 17.61
CA LEU A 1089 21.53 -17.29 16.92
C LEU A 1089 20.16 -16.61 17.12
N ILE A 1090 19.12 -17.41 17.36
CA ILE A 1090 17.71 -17.00 17.45
C ILE A 1090 17.28 -16.82 18.91
N SER A 1091 17.72 -17.70 19.81
CA SER A 1091 17.43 -17.61 21.24
C SER A 1091 18.17 -16.45 21.92
N SER A 1092 19.38 -16.12 21.46
CA SER A 1092 20.14 -14.97 21.99
C SER A 1092 19.70 -13.59 21.47
N THR A 1093 18.73 -13.53 20.54
CA THR A 1093 18.34 -12.28 19.86
C THR A 1093 16.84 -12.01 19.85
N ILE A 1094 15.98 -13.04 19.78
CA ILE A 1094 14.52 -12.89 19.64
C ILE A 1094 13.75 -13.66 20.73
N TYR A 1095 14.22 -14.85 21.14
CA TYR A 1095 13.49 -15.73 22.07
C TYR A 1095 14.36 -16.19 23.25
N ASP A 1096 14.51 -15.32 24.26
CA ASP A 1096 15.33 -15.56 25.46
C ASP A 1096 15.03 -16.90 26.18
N ASP A 1097 13.78 -17.38 26.12
CA ASP A 1097 13.29 -18.59 26.80
C ASP A 1097 13.32 -19.87 25.93
N LEU A 1098 13.94 -19.84 24.73
CA LEU A 1098 13.91 -20.97 23.78
C LEU A 1098 14.91 -22.07 24.16
N GLU A 1099 14.41 -23.30 24.33
CA GLU A 1099 15.20 -24.47 24.74
C GLU A 1099 15.40 -25.47 23.60
N ASP A 1100 16.59 -26.07 23.50
CA ASP A 1100 16.90 -27.14 22.53
C ASP A 1100 16.43 -28.51 23.01
N GLY A 1101 15.61 -29.20 22.22
CA GLY A 1101 15.16 -30.56 22.49
C GLY A 1101 16.26 -31.61 22.32
N GLU A 1102 16.18 -32.71 23.08
CA GLU A 1102 17.22 -33.77 23.04
C GLU A 1102 17.49 -34.37 21.64
N ASN A 1103 16.55 -34.24 20.70
CA ASN A 1103 16.70 -34.76 19.35
C ASN A 1103 17.67 -33.92 18.50
N THR A 1104 17.79 -32.62 18.76
CA THR A 1104 18.65 -31.73 17.95
C THR A 1104 20.13 -31.92 18.26
N ALA A 1105 20.45 -32.19 19.52
CA ALA A 1105 21.78 -32.57 19.98
C ALA A 1105 22.30 -33.90 19.37
N LYS A 1106 21.42 -34.70 18.74
CA LYS A 1106 21.75 -35.99 18.11
C LYS A 1106 22.07 -35.87 16.60
N TYR A 1107 21.97 -34.67 16.02
CA TYR A 1107 22.21 -34.48 14.58
C TYR A 1107 23.70 -34.61 14.20
N PRO A 1108 24.08 -35.50 13.24
CA PRO A 1108 25.48 -35.71 12.86
C PRO A 1108 26.08 -34.47 12.19
N ASN A 1109 27.38 -34.21 12.36
CA ASN A 1109 28.03 -33.06 11.71
C ASN A 1109 27.99 -33.15 10.18
N ILE A 1110 27.97 -31.99 9.50
CA ILE A 1110 27.98 -31.91 8.03
C ILE A 1110 29.29 -32.50 7.49
N CYS A 1111 29.18 -33.57 6.70
CA CYS A 1111 30.34 -34.28 6.17
C CYS A 1111 31.16 -33.40 5.22
N GLY A 1112 32.46 -33.32 5.45
CA GLY A 1112 33.38 -32.49 4.65
C GLY A 1112 33.46 -31.01 5.07
N ALA A 1113 32.60 -30.56 5.98
CA ALA A 1113 32.67 -29.23 6.57
C ALA A 1113 33.43 -29.23 7.91
N GLN A 1114 34.02 -28.09 8.29
CA GLN A 1114 34.67 -27.91 9.59
C GLN A 1114 33.67 -27.46 10.68
N HIS A 1115 32.63 -26.74 10.27
CA HIS A 1115 31.56 -26.22 11.12
C HIS A 1115 30.20 -26.51 10.46
N ASN A 1116 29.13 -26.53 11.25
CA ASN A 1116 27.77 -26.77 10.74
C ASN A 1116 27.07 -25.49 10.22
N VAL A 1117 27.66 -24.31 10.46
CA VAL A 1117 27.14 -22.98 10.08
C VAL A 1117 28.27 -22.13 9.53
N TYR A 1118 28.01 -21.39 8.45
CA TYR A 1118 28.93 -20.43 7.84
C TYR A 1118 28.16 -19.20 7.35
N PHE A 1119 28.73 -18.01 7.55
CA PHE A 1119 28.31 -16.79 6.86
C PHE A 1119 29.26 -16.51 5.70
N ILE A 1120 28.72 -16.19 4.53
CA ILE A 1120 29.48 -15.87 3.32
C ILE A 1120 29.26 -14.38 2.99
N ASP A 1121 30.33 -13.60 3.01
CA ASP A 1121 30.34 -12.19 2.61
C ASP A 1121 30.76 -12.08 1.13
N HIS A 1122 29.99 -11.34 0.32
CA HIS A 1122 30.37 -10.98 -1.04
C HIS A 1122 30.12 -9.50 -1.32
N ASN A 1123 31.01 -8.91 -2.13
CA ASN A 1123 30.93 -7.52 -2.56
C ASN A 1123 30.51 -7.40 -4.05
N HIS A 1124 29.89 -8.44 -4.61
CA HIS A 1124 29.28 -8.37 -5.94
C HIS A 1124 27.91 -7.68 -5.84
N PRO A 1125 27.60 -6.66 -6.67
CA PRO A 1125 26.28 -6.07 -6.74
C PRO A 1125 25.27 -7.04 -7.39
N GLU A 1126 24.00 -6.88 -7.06
CA GLU A 1126 22.90 -7.55 -7.76
C GLU A 1126 22.72 -6.94 -9.15
N ASP A 1127 22.41 -7.77 -10.16
CA ASP A 1127 22.18 -7.30 -11.52
C ASP A 1127 20.85 -6.54 -11.63
N SER A 1128 20.82 -5.50 -12.46
CA SER A 1128 19.69 -4.54 -12.53
C SER A 1128 18.40 -5.08 -13.17
N PHE A 1129 18.33 -6.39 -13.42
CA PHE A 1129 17.19 -7.08 -14.00
C PHE A 1129 16.57 -7.99 -12.93
N GLY A 1130 15.61 -7.44 -12.19
CA GLY A 1130 14.76 -8.23 -11.29
C GLY A 1130 13.78 -9.06 -12.09
N ASP A 1131 14.20 -10.29 -12.45
CA ASP A 1131 13.29 -11.40 -12.68
C ASP A 1131 13.08 -12.10 -11.33
N SER A 1132 12.11 -11.60 -10.56
CA SER A 1132 11.59 -12.15 -9.30
C SER A 1132 10.09 -11.86 -9.21
#